data_AF-A0A4V3WC30-F1
#
_entry.id   AF-A0A4V3WC30-F1
#
_cell.length_a   1.000
_cell.length_b   1.000
_cell.length_c   1.000
_cell.angle_alpha   90.00
_cell.angle_beta   90.00
_cell.angle_gamma   90.00
#
_symmetry.space_group_name_H-M   'P 1'
#
loop_
_entity.id
_entity.type
_entity.pdbx_description
1 polymer ?
#
loop_
_entity_poly.entity_id
_entity_poly.type
_entity_poly.pdbx_seq_one_letter_code
_entity_poly.pdbx_strand_id
1 'polypeptide(L)'
;MSFSMSAPRSFSPSGRRHPAATLLGMLLAGALLAGCGDSPDKLVDSARTYIERQDLQAASIQLKNALQQDGALAEARFLLGQVNFGLGDMSGAARELQRAEELGYPAERIAPLLSTALVRTGEFDRVIDRYAATRFAEPSAQARVSGALGTAYLGKARLPEARAAYEVALAAASDDTEARLGLARTRLFSDDLDGARREVDAVIAQTPDNADAHALRAQIQIAAGQQDDALKALAEAVRVRPDAVAYRYELVGLLLGSGREDEARAQIEALRAHSPDSPATRFLLALMAHRDGQETAAREDVQRALRDAPDFLPAHLLAGSVLFRLGDHQQAQTHLARVLDRLPGHRVARQQLALSQIAAGQGGRALETLKPLIDAAPEDARSLTVIGQALLAAGDFERAAEYFERAAKAAPDSPGARLRLGVARVGTGDLSEGLADLEVAASMDGAGIQADTALVLARLRANDQAGALKAADALVARHPDNAEAHNLRGGVHMARRDWPAARADFGKALELRPDLLAAVINLARVDIAEQRLEGLEARFDAFHQAHPANVDAYVAHADLKTAAGAPPAEVLAVLERGLGAVPGAQPIRLAMVRELLRAGDARRALAAAQEAAAANPNNPSAVEALARAQLAVGEHQQAISSYGRLAGLLPASPAPLIEQAGAQLSMRDLAGAEQSLRRAIAVQPDAPLARARLAAVLADQQRFDDALALAREMQGRAALVTLGNEIEGEVHMRRGEWEAALAAFRKAAGQAPRAELIAKQHAALSRAGRGAEANRLAAEWLRAQPRDTVLRVYLAEQALNAERLDEAAQRYREVLAITPENALVLNNLAWVAGRRGEKEAVALAERALELSPGNPVVLDTLGMLQIERGQAEQGLANLNRAVSLAPALPQLRLNLAKAYLKLERRSDAVGTLDALLGQLPADSPVHREAAALRATL
;
A
#
# COMPACT_ATOMS: atom_id res chain seq x y z
N MET A 1 31.92 -15.88 -27.66
CA MET A 1 32.73 -16.84 -26.87
C MET A 1 32.09 -17.01 -25.50
N SER A 2 32.05 -18.15 -24.80
CA SER A 2 32.07 -19.57 -25.22
C SER A 2 31.81 -20.46 -23.98
N PHE A 3 30.69 -21.19 -23.92
CA PHE A 3 30.36 -22.22 -22.89
C PHE A 3 30.25 -21.70 -21.42
N SER A 4 29.69 -22.42 -20.43
CA SER A 4 29.29 -23.84 -20.36
C SER A 4 27.97 -24.09 -19.59
N MET A 5 27.50 -25.35 -19.58
CA MET A 5 26.25 -25.84 -18.99
C MET A 5 26.33 -26.15 -17.48
N SER A 6 25.18 -26.15 -16.80
CA SER A 6 24.86 -27.15 -15.77
C SER A 6 23.33 -27.33 -15.62
N ALA A 7 22.87 -28.51 -15.19
CA ALA A 7 21.46 -28.90 -15.13
C ALA A 7 20.99 -29.18 -13.67
N PRO A 8 19.69 -28.99 -13.34
CA PRO A 8 19.15 -29.26 -12.02
C PRO A 8 18.94 -30.75 -11.74
N ARG A 9 18.92 -31.13 -10.46
CA ARG A 9 18.78 -32.52 -9.98
C ARG A 9 17.33 -32.88 -9.65
N SER A 10 17.00 -34.16 -9.77
CA SER A 10 15.79 -34.79 -9.23
C SER A 10 15.84 -34.92 -7.70
N PHE A 11 14.67 -34.88 -7.06
CA PHE A 11 14.47 -35.34 -5.67
C PHE A 11 13.08 -35.97 -5.52
N SER A 12 12.96 -36.97 -4.64
CA SER A 12 11.80 -37.87 -4.52
C SER A 12 10.92 -37.58 -3.29
N PRO A 13 9.64 -37.99 -3.28
CA PRO A 13 8.92 -38.38 -2.07
C PRO A 13 9.15 -39.89 -1.76
N SER A 14 9.05 -40.31 -0.49
CA SER A 14 9.33 -41.72 -0.12
C SER A 14 8.45 -42.32 1.00
N GLY A 15 7.88 -43.51 0.73
CA GLY A 15 7.20 -44.39 1.69
C GLY A 15 5.73 -44.06 2.00
N ARG A 16 4.91 -44.92 2.64
CA ARG A 16 4.97 -46.33 3.15
C ARG A 16 3.50 -46.69 3.57
N ARG A 17 2.91 -47.90 3.60
CA ARG A 17 3.25 -49.36 3.49
C ARG A 17 2.02 -50.04 2.78
N HIS A 18 2.08 -51.20 2.10
CA HIS A 18 2.19 -52.62 2.55
C HIS A 18 1.14 -53.09 3.58
N PRO A 19 0.75 -54.39 3.62
CA PRO A 19 1.20 -55.58 2.83
C PRO A 19 0.08 -56.08 1.86
N ALA A 20 -0.10 -57.33 1.38
CA ALA A 20 0.59 -58.64 1.50
C ALA A 20 0.27 -59.57 0.28
N ALA A 21 1.12 -60.60 0.04
CA ALA A 21 0.84 -61.91 -0.62
C ALA A 21 0.32 -61.96 -2.10
N THR A 22 0.59 -62.95 -2.95
CA THR A 22 1.43 -64.18 -2.88
C THR A 22 2.06 -64.39 -4.28
N LEU A 23 3.38 -64.39 -4.52
CA LEU A 23 4.42 -65.42 -4.26
C LEU A 23 4.37 -66.69 -5.16
N LEU A 24 5.49 -66.93 -5.88
CA LEU A 24 5.99 -68.18 -6.50
C LEU A 24 5.43 -68.60 -7.89
N GLY A 25 6.33 -68.92 -8.86
CA GLY A 25 5.92 -69.26 -10.23
C GLY A 25 6.99 -69.64 -11.29
N MET A 26 8.16 -70.18 -10.89
CA MET A 26 9.17 -70.89 -11.72
C MET A 26 9.77 -70.27 -13.02
N LEU A 27 11.10 -70.24 -13.06
CA LEU A 27 11.89 -70.38 -14.30
C LEU A 27 11.84 -71.84 -14.79
N LEU A 28 11.48 -72.09 -16.06
CA LEU A 28 12.10 -73.07 -16.99
C LEU A 28 11.20 -73.39 -18.21
N ALA A 29 11.44 -72.71 -19.34
CA ALA A 29 10.90 -73.09 -20.65
C ALA A 29 11.78 -72.51 -21.79
N GLY A 30 13.06 -72.86 -21.81
CA GLY A 30 13.97 -72.44 -22.87
C GLY A 30 13.75 -73.22 -24.17
N ALA A 31 13.54 -72.50 -25.28
CA ALA A 31 13.67 -72.97 -26.66
C ALA A 31 12.81 -74.18 -27.10
N LEU A 32 11.50 -73.96 -27.28
CA LEU A 32 10.73 -74.67 -28.33
C LEU A 32 9.87 -73.70 -29.16
N LEU A 33 10.37 -73.41 -30.38
CA LEU A 33 9.65 -73.20 -31.63
C LEU A 33 8.46 -72.19 -31.67
N ALA A 34 8.77 -71.00 -32.19
CA ALA A 34 7.98 -70.30 -33.20
C ALA A 34 6.46 -70.11 -32.97
N GLY A 35 6.09 -69.38 -31.91
CA GLY A 35 4.84 -68.61 -31.94
C GLY A 35 4.92 -67.53 -33.03
N CYS A 36 3.96 -67.48 -33.96
CA CYS A 36 3.99 -66.55 -35.08
C CYS A 36 3.85 -65.10 -34.60
N GLY A 37 4.91 -64.30 -34.76
CA GLY A 37 4.72 -62.86 -34.93
C GLY A 37 4.05 -62.64 -36.28
N ASP A 38 2.84 -62.08 -36.30
CA ASP A 38 2.14 -61.81 -37.55
C ASP A 38 2.91 -60.76 -38.37
N SER A 39 2.94 -60.98 -39.69
CA SER A 39 3.62 -60.10 -40.64
C SER A 39 2.97 -58.71 -40.67
N PRO A 40 3.69 -57.67 -41.13
CA PRO A 40 3.15 -56.31 -41.12
C PRO A 40 1.83 -56.20 -41.89
N ASP A 41 1.68 -56.94 -43.00
CA ASP A 41 0.44 -57.00 -43.79
C ASP A 41 -0.73 -57.56 -42.98
N LYS A 42 -0.53 -58.66 -42.25
CA LYS A 42 -1.55 -59.24 -41.37
C LYS A 42 -1.93 -58.30 -40.23
N LEU A 43 -0.98 -57.54 -39.69
CA LEU A 43 -1.25 -56.54 -38.66
C LEU A 43 -2.07 -55.37 -39.22
N VAL A 44 -1.85 -55.00 -40.49
CA VAL A 44 -2.70 -54.03 -41.23
C VAL A 44 -4.11 -54.59 -41.50
N ASP A 45 -4.25 -55.85 -41.91
CA ASP A 45 -5.57 -56.49 -42.10
C ASP A 45 -6.34 -56.68 -40.79
N SER A 46 -5.64 -57.00 -39.71
CA SER A 46 -6.17 -57.00 -38.35
C SER A 46 -6.68 -55.60 -37.98
N ALA A 47 -5.89 -54.55 -38.26
CA ALA A 47 -6.31 -53.18 -38.03
C ALA A 47 -7.54 -52.76 -38.86
N ARG A 48 -7.63 -53.14 -40.14
CA ARG A 48 -8.83 -52.94 -40.97
C ARG A 48 -10.07 -53.54 -40.30
N THR A 49 -9.96 -54.79 -39.84
CA THR A 49 -11.04 -55.51 -39.11
C THR A 49 -11.45 -54.79 -37.82
N TYR A 50 -10.51 -54.15 -37.10
CA TYR A 50 -10.82 -53.34 -35.92
C TYR A 50 -11.47 -51.99 -36.28
N ILE A 51 -11.04 -51.33 -37.37
CA ILE A 51 -11.66 -50.09 -37.87
C ILE A 51 -13.12 -50.34 -38.29
N GLU A 52 -13.40 -51.44 -39.00
CA GLU A 52 -14.77 -51.85 -39.37
C GLU A 52 -15.68 -52.07 -38.15
N ARG A 53 -15.10 -52.53 -37.03
CA ARG A 53 -15.78 -52.72 -35.74
C ARG A 53 -15.80 -51.46 -34.86
N GLN A 54 -15.28 -50.33 -35.36
CA GLN A 54 -15.07 -49.07 -34.64
C GLN A 54 -14.18 -49.17 -33.38
N ASP A 55 -13.41 -50.26 -33.22
CA ASP A 55 -12.39 -50.38 -32.18
C ASP A 55 -11.10 -49.68 -32.62
N LEU A 56 -11.17 -48.35 -32.64
CA LEU A 56 -10.07 -47.49 -33.08
C LEU A 56 -8.84 -47.63 -32.16
N GLN A 57 -9.00 -48.04 -30.90
CA GLN A 57 -7.88 -48.25 -29.98
C GLN A 57 -7.09 -49.52 -30.34
N ALA A 58 -7.76 -50.66 -30.55
CA ALA A 58 -7.12 -51.88 -31.03
C ALA A 58 -6.49 -51.68 -32.41
N ALA A 59 -7.18 -50.99 -33.34
CA ALA A 59 -6.62 -50.62 -34.64
C ALA A 59 -5.32 -49.81 -34.50
N SER A 60 -5.31 -48.80 -33.63
CA SER A 60 -4.12 -47.97 -33.34
C SER A 60 -2.94 -48.84 -32.86
N ILE A 61 -3.20 -49.84 -32.01
CA ILE A 61 -2.16 -50.76 -31.51
C ILE A 61 -1.60 -51.62 -32.65
N GLN A 62 -2.46 -52.26 -33.46
CA GLN A 62 -1.99 -53.13 -34.54
C GLN A 62 -1.21 -52.36 -35.62
N LEU A 63 -1.63 -51.13 -35.96
CA LEU A 63 -0.92 -50.28 -36.91
C LEU A 63 0.43 -49.81 -36.37
N LYS A 64 0.54 -49.50 -35.07
CA LYS A 64 1.82 -49.18 -34.42
C LYS A 64 2.75 -50.40 -34.39
N ASN A 65 2.23 -51.60 -34.16
CA ASN A 65 3.00 -52.84 -34.24
C ASN A 65 3.50 -53.13 -35.66
N ALA A 66 2.67 -52.92 -36.68
CA ALA A 66 3.07 -53.04 -38.09
C ALA A 66 4.19 -52.04 -38.44
N LEU A 67 4.02 -50.77 -38.06
CA LEU A 67 4.98 -49.69 -38.30
C LEU A 67 6.27 -49.79 -37.46
N GLN A 68 6.29 -50.63 -36.42
CA GLN A 68 7.50 -50.99 -35.69
C GLN A 68 8.32 -52.08 -36.41
N GLN A 69 7.67 -52.96 -37.19
CA GLN A 69 8.34 -53.94 -38.05
C GLN A 69 8.82 -53.31 -39.36
N ASP A 70 7.96 -52.54 -40.04
CA ASP A 70 8.31 -51.74 -41.22
C ASP A 70 7.68 -50.34 -41.16
N GLY A 71 8.51 -49.33 -40.90
CA GLY A 71 8.09 -47.94 -40.81
C GLY A 71 7.75 -47.26 -42.15
N ALA A 72 7.98 -47.92 -43.29
CA ALA A 72 7.76 -47.42 -44.65
C ALA A 72 6.43 -47.84 -45.29
N LEU A 73 5.57 -48.56 -44.55
CA LEU A 73 4.24 -48.98 -45.01
C LEU A 73 3.28 -47.79 -45.17
N ALA A 74 3.22 -47.24 -46.38
CA ALA A 74 2.44 -46.04 -46.72
C ALA A 74 0.94 -46.16 -46.34
N GLU A 75 0.35 -47.35 -46.53
CA GLU A 75 -1.04 -47.60 -46.12
C GLU A 75 -1.21 -47.71 -44.60
N ALA A 76 -0.27 -48.32 -43.87
CA ALA A 76 -0.33 -48.38 -42.41
C ALA A 76 -0.22 -46.98 -41.79
N ARG A 77 0.59 -46.09 -42.39
CA ARG A 77 0.64 -44.66 -42.05
C ARG A 77 -0.70 -43.96 -42.31
N PHE A 78 -1.32 -44.18 -43.48
CA PHE A 78 -2.62 -43.59 -43.79
C PHE A 78 -3.72 -44.06 -42.81
N LEU A 79 -3.83 -45.37 -42.58
CA LEU A 79 -4.80 -45.94 -41.65
C LEU A 79 -4.56 -45.46 -40.21
N LEU A 80 -3.30 -45.34 -39.77
CA LEU A 80 -3.01 -44.80 -38.43
C LEU A 80 -3.35 -43.32 -38.34
N GLY A 81 -3.15 -42.56 -39.42
CA GLY A 81 -3.62 -41.20 -39.57
C GLY A 81 -5.14 -41.07 -39.43
N GLN A 82 -5.88 -41.93 -40.12
CA GLN A 82 -7.35 -42.01 -40.04
C GLN A 82 -7.84 -42.42 -38.64
N VAL A 83 -7.18 -43.39 -38.01
CA VAL A 83 -7.48 -43.84 -36.64
C VAL A 83 -7.21 -42.74 -35.62
N ASN A 84 -6.05 -42.08 -35.67
CA ASN A 84 -5.72 -40.95 -34.81
C ASN A 84 -6.72 -39.80 -34.99
N PHE A 85 -7.17 -39.54 -36.23
CA PHE A 85 -8.21 -38.55 -36.52
C PHE A 85 -9.55 -38.90 -35.86
N GLY A 86 -9.99 -40.16 -35.96
CA GLY A 86 -11.21 -40.65 -35.29
C GLY A 86 -11.11 -40.66 -33.76
N LEU A 87 -9.90 -40.85 -33.21
CA LEU A 87 -9.61 -40.76 -31.77
C LEU A 87 -9.41 -39.32 -31.26
N GLY A 88 -9.46 -38.31 -32.13
CA GLY A 88 -9.28 -36.90 -31.77
C GLY A 88 -7.83 -36.41 -31.66
N ASP A 89 -6.82 -37.28 -31.84
CA ASP A 89 -5.40 -36.88 -31.91
C ASP A 89 -5.10 -36.27 -33.28
N MET A 90 -5.51 -35.01 -33.48
CA MET A 90 -5.29 -34.27 -34.73
C MET A 90 -3.79 -34.09 -35.04
N SER A 91 -2.94 -33.97 -34.02
CA SER A 91 -1.48 -33.82 -34.18
C SER A 91 -0.81 -35.14 -34.57
N GLY A 92 -1.27 -36.28 -34.03
CA GLY A 92 -0.89 -37.62 -34.51
C GLY A 92 -1.42 -37.89 -35.91
N ALA A 93 -2.67 -37.53 -36.20
CA ALA A 93 -3.28 -37.66 -37.51
C ALA A 93 -2.47 -36.91 -38.58
N ALA A 94 -2.19 -35.62 -38.36
CA ALA A 94 -1.45 -34.79 -39.31
C ALA A 94 -0.06 -35.35 -39.63
N ARG A 95 0.68 -35.85 -38.63
CA ARG A 95 2.01 -36.45 -38.80
C ARG A 95 1.98 -37.75 -39.60
N GLU A 96 1.09 -38.67 -39.27
CA GLU A 96 1.00 -39.97 -39.94
C GLU A 96 0.43 -39.83 -41.37
N LEU A 97 -0.54 -38.93 -41.59
CA LEU A 97 -1.07 -38.61 -42.91
C LEU A 97 -0.03 -37.93 -43.81
N GLN A 98 0.77 -37.00 -43.27
CA GLN A 98 1.91 -36.44 -44.02
C GLN A 98 2.92 -37.54 -44.38
N ARG A 99 3.24 -38.43 -43.43
CA ARG A 99 4.20 -39.52 -43.71
C ARG A 99 3.68 -40.53 -44.73
N ALA A 100 2.37 -40.76 -44.80
CA ALA A 100 1.76 -41.58 -45.84
C ALA A 100 1.96 -40.98 -47.24
N GLU A 101 1.87 -39.65 -47.38
CA GLU A 101 2.11 -38.95 -48.66
C GLU A 101 3.59 -38.95 -49.05
N GLU A 102 4.50 -38.73 -48.10
CA GLU A 102 5.95 -38.85 -48.31
C GLU A 102 6.37 -40.25 -48.80
N LEU A 103 5.53 -41.26 -48.56
CA LEU A 103 5.68 -42.64 -49.00
C LEU A 103 4.80 -42.99 -50.23
N GLY A 104 4.15 -42.00 -50.85
CA GLY A 104 3.43 -42.14 -52.12
C GLY A 104 1.98 -42.64 -52.03
N TYR A 105 1.36 -42.65 -50.85
CA TYR A 105 -0.06 -43.04 -50.73
C TYR A 105 -0.98 -41.96 -51.38
N PRO A 106 -2.11 -42.31 -52.02
CA PRO A 106 -2.85 -41.38 -52.89
C PRO A 106 -3.34 -40.08 -52.24
N ALA A 107 -2.91 -38.94 -52.79
CA ALA A 107 -3.20 -37.60 -52.27
C ALA A 107 -4.71 -37.28 -52.14
N GLU A 108 -5.55 -37.74 -53.07
CA GLU A 108 -7.03 -37.65 -53.01
C GLU A 108 -7.60 -38.21 -51.69
N ARG A 109 -6.99 -39.26 -51.12
CA ARG A 109 -7.42 -39.89 -49.87
C ARG A 109 -6.84 -39.19 -48.63
N ILE A 110 -5.63 -38.63 -48.74
CA ILE A 110 -4.91 -37.97 -47.64
C ILE A 110 -5.43 -36.55 -47.41
N ALA A 111 -5.56 -35.77 -48.47
CA ALA A 111 -5.77 -34.34 -48.39
C ALA A 111 -7.02 -33.94 -47.57
N PRO A 112 -8.19 -34.61 -47.70
CA PRO A 112 -9.39 -34.29 -46.91
C PRO A 112 -9.21 -34.46 -45.39
N LEU A 113 -8.46 -35.46 -44.97
CA LEU A 113 -8.17 -35.70 -43.54
C LEU A 113 -7.06 -34.77 -43.05
N LEU A 114 -6.00 -34.60 -43.84
CA LEU A 114 -4.83 -33.81 -43.46
C LEU A 114 -5.12 -32.30 -43.45
N SER A 115 -5.88 -31.77 -44.40
CA SER A 115 -6.31 -30.36 -44.37
C SER A 115 -7.16 -30.08 -43.12
N THR A 116 -8.10 -30.97 -42.79
CA THR A 116 -8.96 -30.86 -41.61
C THR A 116 -8.17 -30.99 -40.30
N ALA A 117 -7.18 -31.89 -40.25
CA ALA A 117 -6.31 -32.04 -39.09
C ALA A 117 -5.45 -30.78 -38.85
N LEU A 118 -4.83 -30.24 -39.91
CA LEU A 118 -4.03 -29.01 -39.86
C LEU A 118 -4.86 -27.77 -39.48
N VAL A 119 -6.12 -27.67 -39.95
CA VAL A 119 -7.05 -26.63 -39.47
C VAL A 119 -7.30 -26.77 -37.97
N ARG A 120 -7.52 -28.01 -37.48
CA ARG A 120 -7.81 -28.28 -36.06
C ARG A 120 -6.59 -28.14 -35.14
N THR A 121 -5.37 -28.20 -35.65
CA THR A 121 -4.13 -27.85 -34.92
C THR A 121 -3.75 -26.36 -35.04
N GLY A 122 -4.51 -25.56 -35.80
CA GLY A 122 -4.25 -24.13 -36.01
C GLY A 122 -3.16 -23.83 -37.04
N GLU A 123 -2.71 -24.82 -37.79
CA GLU A 123 -1.61 -24.73 -38.78
C GLU A 123 -2.10 -24.14 -40.12
N PHE A 124 -2.87 -23.04 -40.07
CA PHE A 124 -3.59 -22.46 -41.21
C PHE A 124 -2.70 -22.15 -42.41
N ASP A 125 -1.50 -21.62 -42.20
CA ASP A 125 -0.58 -21.29 -43.29
C ASP A 125 -0.16 -22.55 -44.08
N ARG A 126 0.06 -23.69 -43.39
CA ARG A 126 0.35 -24.98 -44.04
C ARG A 126 -0.81 -25.51 -44.88
N VAL A 127 -2.05 -25.14 -44.55
CA VAL A 127 -3.24 -25.50 -45.35
C VAL A 127 -3.30 -24.63 -46.61
N ILE A 128 -3.07 -23.33 -46.45
CA ILE A 128 -3.10 -22.33 -47.54
C ILE A 128 -2.00 -22.63 -48.56
N ASP A 129 -0.74 -22.70 -48.13
CA ASP A 129 0.45 -22.88 -49.00
C ASP A 129 0.36 -24.17 -49.85
N ARG A 130 -0.28 -25.20 -49.30
CA ARG A 130 -0.30 -26.56 -49.84
C ARG A 130 -1.52 -26.87 -50.70
N TYR A 131 -2.66 -26.22 -50.45
CA TYR A 131 -3.92 -26.58 -51.11
C TYR A 131 -4.58 -25.45 -51.91
N ALA A 132 -4.21 -24.18 -51.74
CA ALA A 132 -4.90 -23.06 -52.41
C ALA A 132 -4.94 -23.17 -53.95
N ALA A 133 -3.85 -23.63 -54.56
CA ALA A 133 -3.74 -23.88 -56.00
C ALA A 133 -4.20 -25.30 -56.43
N THR A 134 -4.40 -26.21 -55.48
CA THR A 134 -4.63 -27.63 -55.73
C THR A 134 -6.11 -27.90 -56.04
N ARG A 135 -6.38 -28.80 -56.98
CA ARG A 135 -7.74 -29.22 -57.36
C ARG A 135 -7.80 -30.74 -57.40
N PHE A 136 -8.93 -31.28 -56.96
CA PHE A 136 -9.19 -32.71 -56.77
C PHE A 136 -10.28 -33.17 -57.73
N ALA A 137 -10.16 -34.39 -58.24
CA ALA A 137 -11.12 -34.94 -59.21
C ALA A 137 -12.37 -35.49 -58.52
N GLU A 138 -12.26 -35.94 -57.26
CA GLU A 138 -13.41 -36.39 -56.48
C GLU A 138 -14.14 -35.18 -55.84
N PRO A 139 -15.44 -34.96 -56.09
CA PRO A 139 -16.17 -33.84 -55.50
C PRO A 139 -16.15 -33.84 -53.96
N SER A 140 -16.16 -35.02 -53.33
CA SER A 140 -16.09 -35.14 -51.87
C SER A 140 -14.75 -34.62 -51.32
N ALA A 141 -13.64 -34.91 -52.01
CA ALA A 141 -12.31 -34.45 -51.64
C ALA A 141 -12.16 -32.94 -51.91
N GLN A 142 -12.64 -32.46 -53.06
CA GLN A 142 -12.65 -31.03 -53.38
C GLN A 142 -13.46 -30.24 -52.35
N ALA A 143 -14.66 -30.71 -51.95
CA ALA A 143 -15.48 -30.07 -50.93
C ALA A 143 -14.74 -29.96 -49.59
N ARG A 144 -14.28 -31.10 -49.05
CA ARG A 144 -13.54 -31.18 -47.77
C ARG A 144 -12.32 -30.27 -47.73
N VAL A 145 -11.48 -30.29 -48.78
CA VAL A 145 -10.26 -29.47 -48.81
C VAL A 145 -10.57 -27.99 -49.00
N SER A 146 -11.62 -27.65 -49.77
CA SER A 146 -12.04 -26.25 -49.94
C SER A 146 -12.68 -25.68 -48.67
N GLY A 147 -13.46 -26.46 -47.92
CA GLY A 147 -13.97 -26.07 -46.61
C GLY A 147 -12.86 -25.88 -45.58
N ALA A 148 -11.82 -26.73 -45.60
CA ALA A 148 -10.63 -26.55 -44.77
C ALA A 148 -9.83 -25.29 -45.15
N LEU A 149 -9.67 -25.00 -46.45
CA LEU A 149 -9.09 -23.74 -46.94
C LEU A 149 -9.91 -22.52 -46.49
N GLY A 150 -11.24 -22.59 -46.56
CA GLY A 150 -12.14 -21.54 -46.08
C GLY A 150 -11.88 -21.22 -44.61
N THR A 151 -11.80 -22.26 -43.77
CA THR A 151 -11.53 -22.11 -42.34
C THR A 151 -10.12 -21.60 -42.05
N ALA A 152 -9.12 -22.02 -42.84
CA ALA A 152 -7.75 -21.51 -42.73
C ALA A 152 -7.64 -20.03 -43.10
N TYR A 153 -8.27 -19.60 -44.21
CA TYR A 153 -8.32 -18.18 -44.59
C TYR A 153 -9.10 -17.35 -43.56
N LEU A 154 -10.22 -17.86 -43.04
CA LEU A 154 -11.01 -17.21 -42.00
C LEU A 154 -10.19 -17.02 -40.71
N GLY A 155 -9.45 -18.05 -40.27
CA GLY A 155 -8.52 -17.99 -39.14
C GLY A 155 -7.34 -17.03 -39.34
N LYS A 156 -7.05 -16.63 -40.60
CA LYS A 156 -6.06 -15.60 -40.97
C LYS A 156 -6.72 -14.24 -41.30
N ALA A 157 -8.02 -14.07 -41.03
CA ALA A 157 -8.84 -12.89 -41.35
C ALA A 157 -8.89 -12.51 -42.85
N ARG A 158 -8.61 -13.45 -43.76
CA ARG A 158 -8.64 -13.29 -45.22
C ARG A 158 -10.05 -13.58 -45.75
N LEU A 159 -10.98 -12.68 -45.45
CA LEU A 159 -12.42 -12.88 -45.68
C LEU A 159 -12.80 -13.14 -47.16
N PRO A 160 -12.26 -12.43 -48.17
CA PRO A 160 -12.57 -12.71 -49.57
C PRO A 160 -12.16 -14.12 -50.01
N GLU A 161 -10.97 -14.57 -49.63
CA GLU A 161 -10.45 -15.90 -49.95
C GLU A 161 -11.16 -17.01 -49.17
N ALA A 162 -11.52 -16.75 -47.91
CA ALA A 162 -12.35 -17.65 -47.10
C ALA A 162 -13.71 -17.88 -47.77
N ARG A 163 -14.36 -16.79 -48.19
CA ARG A 163 -15.64 -16.82 -48.90
C ARG A 163 -15.52 -17.64 -50.18
N ALA A 164 -14.54 -17.34 -51.02
CA ALA A 164 -14.34 -18.04 -52.30
C ALA A 164 -14.07 -19.55 -52.10
N ALA A 165 -13.31 -19.93 -51.07
CA ALA A 165 -13.04 -21.32 -50.75
C ALA A 165 -14.30 -22.06 -50.24
N TYR A 166 -15.14 -21.45 -49.42
CA TYR A 166 -16.43 -22.03 -49.03
C TYR A 166 -17.44 -22.08 -50.19
N GLU A 167 -17.46 -21.09 -51.07
CA GLU A 167 -18.30 -21.10 -52.28
C GLU A 167 -17.86 -22.22 -53.27
N VAL A 168 -16.56 -22.52 -53.37
CA VAL A 168 -16.05 -23.71 -54.11
C VAL A 168 -16.41 -25.02 -53.40
N ALA A 169 -16.38 -25.06 -52.06
CA ALA A 169 -16.80 -26.26 -51.32
C ALA A 169 -18.28 -26.60 -51.59
N LEU A 170 -19.16 -25.60 -51.49
CA LEU A 170 -20.59 -25.74 -51.72
C LEU A 170 -20.97 -25.99 -53.19
N ALA A 171 -20.10 -25.63 -54.14
CA ALA A 171 -20.24 -26.01 -55.55
C ALA A 171 -19.90 -27.49 -55.80
N ALA A 172 -19.08 -28.11 -54.94
CA ALA A 172 -18.72 -29.53 -55.01
C ALA A 172 -19.64 -30.44 -54.15
N ALA A 173 -20.15 -29.93 -53.03
CA ALA A 173 -21.17 -30.58 -52.19
C ALA A 173 -22.13 -29.52 -51.59
N SER A 174 -23.31 -29.35 -52.18
CA SER A 174 -24.26 -28.29 -51.82
C SER A 174 -24.90 -28.45 -50.43
N ASP A 175 -24.82 -29.64 -49.86
CA ASP A 175 -25.31 -30.06 -48.56
C ASP A 175 -24.24 -30.00 -47.45
N ASP A 176 -23.00 -29.60 -47.76
CA ASP A 176 -21.93 -29.43 -46.76
C ASP A 176 -22.29 -28.32 -45.75
N THR A 177 -22.78 -28.77 -44.60
CA THR A 177 -23.25 -27.92 -43.50
C THR A 177 -22.10 -27.15 -42.84
N GLU A 178 -20.90 -27.73 -42.74
CA GLU A 178 -19.74 -27.05 -42.17
C GLU A 178 -19.24 -25.94 -43.10
N ALA A 179 -19.20 -26.20 -44.41
CA ALA A 179 -18.89 -25.18 -45.40
C ALA A 179 -19.94 -24.06 -45.43
N ARG A 180 -21.24 -24.39 -45.28
CA ARG A 180 -22.32 -23.40 -45.23
C ARG A 180 -22.28 -22.52 -43.97
N LEU A 181 -22.00 -23.11 -42.80
CA LEU A 181 -21.78 -22.35 -41.56
C LEU A 181 -20.48 -21.55 -41.60
N GLY A 182 -19.44 -22.05 -42.27
CA GLY A 182 -18.21 -21.29 -42.55
C GLY A 182 -18.44 -20.07 -43.43
N LEU A 183 -19.22 -20.22 -44.52
CA LEU A 183 -19.64 -19.12 -45.37
C LEU A 183 -20.49 -18.09 -44.62
N ALA A 184 -21.42 -18.56 -43.76
CA ALA A 184 -22.23 -17.70 -42.90
C ALA A 184 -21.37 -16.88 -41.93
N ARG A 185 -20.41 -17.51 -41.23
CA ARG A 185 -19.43 -16.83 -40.36
C ARG A 185 -18.63 -15.80 -41.15
N THR A 186 -18.16 -16.16 -42.35
CA THR A 186 -17.38 -15.26 -43.21
C THR A 186 -18.19 -14.04 -43.65
N ARG A 187 -19.48 -14.22 -43.99
CA ARG A 187 -20.40 -13.13 -44.34
C ARG A 187 -20.69 -12.22 -43.14
N LEU A 188 -20.89 -12.78 -41.94
CA LEU A 188 -21.04 -12.02 -40.70
C LEU A 188 -19.82 -11.12 -40.42
N PHE A 189 -18.60 -11.64 -40.55
CA PHE A 189 -17.37 -10.83 -40.43
C PHE A 189 -17.16 -9.84 -41.59
N SER A 190 -17.92 -9.98 -42.68
CA SER A 190 -17.91 -9.07 -43.84
C SER A 190 -19.09 -8.07 -43.83
N ASP A 191 -19.83 -7.97 -42.73
CA ASP A 191 -21.05 -7.15 -42.53
C ASP A 191 -22.24 -7.50 -43.47
N ASP A 192 -22.17 -8.65 -44.17
CA ASP A 192 -23.26 -9.18 -45.01
C ASP A 192 -24.26 -9.97 -44.13
N LEU A 193 -24.98 -9.26 -43.25
CA LEU A 193 -25.90 -9.86 -42.28
C LEU A 193 -27.07 -10.61 -42.95
N ASP A 194 -27.61 -10.07 -44.05
CA ASP A 194 -28.67 -10.73 -44.83
C ASP A 194 -28.17 -11.96 -45.59
N GLY A 195 -26.92 -11.93 -46.10
CA GLY A 195 -26.27 -13.09 -46.68
C GLY A 195 -25.88 -14.14 -45.64
N ALA A 196 -25.46 -13.74 -44.44
CA ALA A 196 -25.16 -14.66 -43.34
C ALA A 196 -26.43 -15.36 -42.84
N ARG A 197 -27.52 -14.58 -42.61
CA ARG A 197 -28.82 -15.11 -42.17
C ARG A 197 -29.36 -16.16 -43.15
N ARG A 198 -29.31 -15.89 -44.46
CA ARG A 198 -29.78 -16.83 -45.50
C ARG A 198 -29.06 -18.18 -45.48
N GLU A 199 -27.75 -18.20 -45.25
CA GLU A 199 -27.01 -19.47 -45.16
C GLU A 199 -27.35 -20.25 -43.87
N VAL A 200 -27.54 -19.56 -42.75
CA VAL A 200 -27.93 -20.17 -41.47
C VAL A 200 -29.35 -20.72 -41.51
N ASP A 201 -30.31 -19.95 -42.03
CA ASP A 201 -31.70 -20.38 -42.19
C ASP A 201 -31.79 -21.58 -43.15
N ALA A 202 -30.94 -21.64 -44.18
CA ALA A 202 -30.83 -22.79 -45.07
C ALA A 202 -30.28 -24.06 -44.38
N VAL A 203 -29.41 -23.92 -43.37
CA VAL A 203 -29.00 -25.06 -42.51
C VAL A 203 -30.14 -25.47 -41.58
N ILE A 204 -30.77 -24.53 -40.88
CA ILE A 204 -31.84 -24.82 -39.91
C ILE A 204 -33.06 -25.45 -40.61
N ALA A 205 -33.36 -25.06 -41.86
CA ALA A 205 -34.42 -25.68 -42.66
C ALA A 205 -34.15 -27.15 -43.06
N GLN A 206 -32.88 -27.56 -43.11
CA GLN A 206 -32.46 -28.93 -43.42
C GLN A 206 -32.18 -29.76 -42.17
N THR A 207 -31.73 -29.13 -41.08
CA THR A 207 -31.43 -29.77 -39.80
C THR A 207 -31.86 -28.82 -38.67
N PRO A 208 -33.13 -28.91 -38.22
CA PRO A 208 -33.67 -28.04 -37.18
C PRO A 208 -32.91 -28.13 -35.85
N ASP A 209 -32.48 -29.32 -35.43
CA ASP A 209 -31.65 -29.51 -34.23
C ASP A 209 -30.15 -29.28 -34.51
N ASN A 210 -29.77 -28.22 -35.24
CA ASN A 210 -28.37 -27.82 -35.43
C ASN A 210 -27.98 -26.67 -34.49
N ALA A 211 -27.36 -27.02 -33.35
CA ALA A 211 -26.97 -26.04 -32.33
C ALA A 211 -25.95 -24.99 -32.81
N ASP A 212 -25.02 -25.36 -33.69
CA ASP A 212 -24.02 -24.45 -34.25
C ASP A 212 -24.66 -23.40 -35.19
N ALA A 213 -25.69 -23.81 -35.95
CA ALA A 213 -26.51 -22.89 -36.73
C ALA A 213 -27.33 -21.96 -35.84
N HIS A 214 -27.93 -22.48 -34.77
CA HIS A 214 -28.70 -21.68 -33.80
C HIS A 214 -27.84 -20.63 -33.06
N ALA A 215 -26.64 -21.01 -32.62
CA ALA A 215 -25.70 -20.08 -31.99
C ALA A 215 -25.21 -19.02 -32.98
N LEU A 216 -24.91 -19.40 -34.23
CA LEU A 216 -24.52 -18.44 -35.27
C LEU A 216 -25.67 -17.49 -35.64
N ARG A 217 -26.93 -17.96 -35.64
CA ARG A 217 -28.11 -17.10 -35.80
C ARG A 217 -28.17 -16.05 -34.70
N ALA A 218 -27.91 -16.43 -33.45
CA ALA A 218 -27.85 -15.48 -32.34
C ALA A 218 -26.73 -14.44 -32.52
N GLN A 219 -25.55 -14.84 -33.00
CA GLN A 219 -24.43 -13.92 -33.28
C GLN A 219 -24.77 -12.93 -34.41
N ILE A 220 -25.45 -13.36 -35.47
CA ILE A 220 -25.98 -12.47 -36.52
C ILE A 220 -27.04 -11.52 -35.95
N GLN A 221 -27.92 -12.01 -35.07
CA GLN A 221 -28.96 -11.20 -34.43
C GLN A 221 -28.39 -10.17 -33.44
N ILE A 222 -27.31 -10.48 -32.72
CA ILE A 222 -26.56 -9.50 -31.90
C ILE A 222 -25.99 -8.39 -32.80
N ALA A 223 -25.36 -8.73 -33.93
CA ALA A 223 -24.84 -7.74 -34.88
C ALA A 223 -25.95 -6.86 -35.48
N ALA A 224 -27.14 -7.43 -35.70
CA ALA A 224 -28.33 -6.71 -36.15
C ALA A 224 -29.08 -5.93 -35.04
N GLY A 225 -28.60 -5.93 -33.78
CA GLY A 225 -29.27 -5.29 -32.64
C GLY A 225 -30.53 -6.01 -32.14
N GLN A 226 -30.82 -7.21 -32.62
CA GLN A 226 -32.03 -8.01 -32.34
C GLN A 226 -31.87 -8.84 -31.05
N GLN A 227 -31.63 -8.16 -29.93
CA GLN A 227 -31.17 -8.75 -28.66
C GLN A 227 -32.10 -9.84 -28.10
N ASP A 228 -33.43 -9.66 -28.13
CA ASP A 228 -34.38 -10.68 -27.66
C ASP A 228 -34.49 -11.90 -28.60
N ASP A 229 -34.30 -11.73 -29.91
CA ASP A 229 -34.32 -12.86 -30.84
C ASP A 229 -33.01 -13.65 -30.80
N ALA A 230 -31.88 -12.97 -30.55
CA ALA A 230 -30.61 -13.61 -30.22
C ALA A 230 -30.72 -14.47 -28.94
N LEU A 231 -31.36 -13.97 -27.88
CA LEU A 231 -31.64 -14.75 -26.67
C LEU A 231 -32.44 -16.03 -26.98
N LYS A 232 -33.49 -15.95 -27.82
CA LYS A 232 -34.27 -17.13 -28.25
C LYS A 232 -33.42 -18.12 -29.05
N ALA A 233 -32.64 -17.64 -30.02
CA ALA A 233 -31.81 -18.51 -30.85
C ALA A 233 -30.68 -19.20 -30.05
N LEU A 234 -30.11 -18.51 -29.07
CA LEU A 234 -29.04 -19.04 -28.23
C LEU A 234 -29.57 -19.98 -27.13
N ALA A 235 -30.76 -19.71 -26.60
CA ALA A 235 -31.49 -20.66 -25.76
C ALA A 235 -31.82 -21.96 -26.52
N GLU A 236 -32.12 -21.88 -27.82
CA GLU A 236 -32.35 -23.06 -28.66
C GLU A 236 -31.05 -23.86 -28.93
N ALA A 237 -29.91 -23.19 -29.14
CA ALA A 237 -28.61 -23.85 -29.17
C ALA A 237 -28.31 -24.61 -27.86
N VAL A 238 -28.67 -24.03 -26.71
CA VAL A 238 -28.60 -24.67 -25.38
C VAL A 238 -29.63 -25.79 -25.20
N ARG A 239 -30.82 -25.72 -25.82
CA ARG A 239 -31.79 -26.84 -25.82
C ARG A 239 -31.22 -28.05 -26.57
N VAL A 240 -30.59 -27.82 -27.71
CA VAL A 240 -30.06 -28.87 -28.59
C VAL A 240 -28.78 -29.51 -28.03
N ARG A 241 -27.84 -28.71 -27.50
CA ARG A 241 -26.65 -29.21 -26.77
C ARG A 241 -26.60 -28.65 -25.34
N PRO A 242 -27.33 -29.26 -24.38
CA PRO A 242 -27.42 -28.76 -23.00
C PRO A 242 -26.13 -28.89 -22.19
N ASP A 243 -25.19 -29.71 -22.66
CA ASP A 243 -23.84 -29.95 -22.18
C ASP A 243 -22.80 -28.95 -22.74
N ALA A 244 -23.09 -28.29 -23.87
CA ALA A 244 -22.18 -27.38 -24.54
C ALA A 244 -22.00 -26.06 -23.75
N VAL A 245 -21.01 -26.06 -22.85
CA VAL A 245 -20.69 -24.92 -21.97
C VAL A 245 -20.57 -23.58 -22.71
N ALA A 246 -20.03 -23.58 -23.93
CA ALA A 246 -19.87 -22.37 -24.75
C ALA A 246 -21.20 -21.63 -24.98
N TYR A 247 -22.28 -22.34 -25.35
CA TYR A 247 -23.57 -21.70 -25.63
C TYR A 247 -24.24 -21.16 -24.36
N ARG A 248 -24.12 -21.87 -23.23
CA ARG A 248 -24.58 -21.33 -21.93
C ARG A 248 -23.74 -20.14 -21.48
N TYR A 249 -22.44 -20.12 -21.77
CA TYR A 249 -21.56 -18.98 -21.47
C TYR A 249 -21.95 -17.74 -22.29
N GLU A 250 -22.15 -17.87 -23.60
CA GLU A 250 -22.65 -16.78 -24.44
C GLU A 250 -24.06 -16.32 -24.00
N LEU A 251 -24.96 -17.24 -23.66
CA LEU A 251 -26.31 -16.94 -23.18
C LEU A 251 -26.30 -16.16 -21.86
N VAL A 252 -25.49 -16.57 -20.89
CA VAL A 252 -25.30 -15.85 -19.63
C VAL A 252 -24.73 -14.45 -19.88
N GLY A 253 -23.75 -14.31 -20.78
CA GLY A 253 -23.20 -13.01 -21.17
C GLY A 253 -24.27 -12.07 -21.73
N LEU A 254 -25.14 -12.57 -22.62
CA LEU A 254 -26.22 -11.80 -23.24
C LEU A 254 -27.36 -11.47 -22.24
N LEU A 255 -27.71 -12.39 -21.34
CA LEU A 255 -28.69 -12.16 -20.28
C LEU A 255 -28.22 -11.08 -19.30
N LEU A 256 -26.95 -11.12 -18.86
CA LEU A 256 -26.35 -10.09 -18.01
C LEU A 256 -26.25 -8.74 -18.72
N GLY A 257 -25.94 -8.72 -20.02
CA GLY A 257 -25.99 -7.51 -20.85
C GLY A 257 -27.41 -6.92 -20.99
N SER A 258 -28.43 -7.78 -20.94
CA SER A 258 -29.86 -7.39 -20.93
C SER A 258 -30.39 -7.01 -19.54
N GLY A 259 -29.59 -7.10 -18.47
CA GLY A 259 -30.04 -6.93 -17.09
C GLY A 259 -30.94 -8.06 -16.55
N ARG A 260 -31.07 -9.18 -17.29
CA ARG A 260 -31.92 -10.34 -16.96
C ARG A 260 -31.18 -11.29 -16.00
N GLU A 261 -30.85 -10.78 -14.82
CA GLU A 261 -29.89 -11.40 -13.92
C GLU A 261 -30.37 -12.72 -13.27
N ASP A 262 -31.66 -12.84 -12.94
CA ASP A 262 -32.22 -14.09 -12.39
C ASP A 262 -32.14 -15.25 -13.40
N GLU A 263 -32.43 -14.98 -14.67
CA GLU A 263 -32.29 -15.97 -15.75
C GLU A 263 -30.81 -16.33 -15.98
N ALA A 264 -29.90 -15.35 -15.89
CA ALA A 264 -28.46 -15.61 -15.96
C ALA A 264 -28.01 -16.54 -14.82
N ARG A 265 -28.46 -16.29 -13.58
CA ARG A 265 -28.19 -17.15 -12.42
C ARG A 265 -28.72 -18.56 -12.63
N ALA A 266 -29.93 -18.73 -13.17
CA ALA A 266 -30.49 -20.04 -13.50
C ALA A 266 -29.64 -20.83 -14.53
N GLN A 267 -29.07 -20.15 -15.54
CA GLN A 267 -28.16 -20.79 -16.50
C GLN A 267 -26.78 -21.11 -15.90
N ILE A 268 -26.29 -20.30 -14.96
CA ILE A 268 -25.05 -20.57 -14.21
C ILE A 268 -25.22 -21.78 -13.28
N GLU A 269 -26.39 -21.94 -12.64
CA GLU A 269 -26.70 -23.13 -11.84
C GLU A 269 -26.78 -24.40 -12.70
N ALA A 270 -27.38 -24.31 -13.90
CA ALA A 270 -27.35 -25.41 -14.86
C ALA A 270 -25.91 -25.78 -15.27
N LEU A 271 -25.02 -24.79 -15.48
CA LEU A 271 -23.59 -25.03 -15.71
C LEU A 271 -22.89 -25.66 -14.50
N ARG A 272 -23.19 -25.22 -13.28
CA ARG A 272 -22.63 -25.76 -12.03
C ARG A 272 -23.00 -27.23 -11.82
N ALA A 273 -24.21 -27.64 -12.21
CA ALA A 273 -24.65 -29.03 -12.11
C ALA A 273 -23.99 -29.98 -13.13
N HIS A 274 -23.69 -29.52 -14.35
CA HIS A 274 -23.22 -30.37 -15.45
C HIS A 274 -21.73 -30.23 -15.80
N SER A 275 -21.09 -29.12 -15.41
CA SER A 275 -19.69 -28.80 -15.74
C SER A 275 -19.05 -27.86 -14.70
N PRO A 276 -19.03 -28.23 -13.40
CA PRO A 276 -18.53 -27.38 -12.31
C PRO A 276 -17.04 -27.01 -12.46
N ASP A 277 -16.26 -27.87 -13.08
CA ASP A 277 -14.80 -27.70 -13.20
C ASP A 277 -14.36 -26.95 -14.47
N SER A 278 -15.30 -26.57 -15.35
CA SER A 278 -14.98 -25.79 -16.55
C SER A 278 -14.51 -24.38 -16.17
N PRO A 279 -13.42 -23.85 -16.79
CA PRO A 279 -12.94 -22.49 -16.55
C PRO A 279 -14.02 -21.42 -16.78
N ALA A 280 -14.91 -21.64 -17.74
CA ALA A 280 -16.04 -20.75 -18.04
C ALA A 280 -17.09 -20.76 -16.91
N THR A 281 -17.46 -21.94 -16.40
CA THR A 281 -18.38 -22.07 -15.26
C THR A 281 -17.81 -21.38 -14.02
N ARG A 282 -16.54 -21.66 -13.68
CA ARG A 282 -15.84 -21.06 -12.53
C ARG A 282 -15.73 -19.53 -12.66
N PHE A 283 -15.42 -19.02 -13.85
CA PHE A 283 -15.45 -17.58 -14.11
C PHE A 283 -16.84 -16.94 -13.90
N LEU A 284 -17.92 -17.59 -14.36
CA LEU A 284 -19.28 -17.06 -14.20
C LEU A 284 -19.75 -17.09 -12.74
N LEU A 285 -19.41 -18.15 -11.99
CA LEU A 285 -19.63 -18.20 -10.53
C LEU A 285 -18.88 -17.07 -9.82
N ALA A 286 -17.60 -16.87 -10.14
CA ALA A 286 -16.82 -15.76 -9.62
C ALA A 286 -17.39 -14.39 -10.00
N LEU A 287 -17.96 -14.24 -11.20
CA LEU A 287 -18.58 -13.01 -11.65
C LEU A 287 -19.85 -12.68 -10.85
N MET A 288 -20.68 -13.68 -10.52
CA MET A 288 -21.84 -13.48 -9.65
C MET A 288 -21.41 -13.17 -8.22
N ALA A 289 -20.47 -13.94 -7.66
CA ALA A 289 -19.91 -13.67 -6.33
C ALA A 289 -19.32 -12.24 -6.23
N HIS A 290 -18.66 -11.74 -7.28
CA HIS A 290 -18.19 -10.36 -7.36
C HIS A 290 -19.36 -9.34 -7.43
N ARG A 291 -20.43 -9.61 -8.18
CA ARG A 291 -21.63 -8.74 -8.16
C ARG A 291 -22.29 -8.69 -6.78
N ASP A 292 -22.31 -9.82 -6.08
CA ASP A 292 -22.87 -10.00 -4.73
C ASP A 292 -21.94 -9.49 -3.60
N GLY A 293 -20.77 -8.89 -3.94
CA GLY A 293 -19.79 -8.39 -2.98
C GLY A 293 -18.98 -9.47 -2.23
N GLN A 294 -19.13 -10.74 -2.61
CA GLN A 294 -18.52 -11.91 -1.99
C GLN A 294 -17.08 -12.14 -2.51
N GLU A 295 -16.23 -11.12 -2.39
CA GLU A 295 -14.90 -11.08 -3.04
C GLU A 295 -14.00 -12.27 -2.71
N THR A 296 -14.06 -12.80 -1.49
CA THR A 296 -13.26 -13.97 -1.09
C THR A 296 -13.63 -15.22 -1.89
N ALA A 297 -14.92 -15.45 -2.15
CA ALA A 297 -15.41 -16.56 -2.97
C ALA A 297 -15.08 -16.30 -4.46
N ALA A 298 -15.32 -15.07 -4.94
CA ALA A 298 -14.97 -14.66 -6.29
C ALA A 298 -13.48 -14.88 -6.61
N ARG A 299 -12.59 -14.60 -5.65
CA ARG A 299 -11.14 -14.83 -5.77
C ARG A 299 -10.82 -16.31 -5.94
N GLU A 300 -11.46 -17.20 -5.18
CA GLU A 300 -11.15 -18.63 -5.24
C GLU A 300 -11.55 -19.25 -6.59
N ASP A 301 -12.75 -18.97 -7.08
CA ASP A 301 -13.19 -19.53 -8.36
C ASP A 301 -12.48 -18.90 -9.56
N VAL A 302 -12.17 -17.60 -9.55
CA VAL A 302 -11.39 -16.99 -10.65
C VAL A 302 -9.92 -17.46 -10.65
N GLN A 303 -9.32 -17.70 -9.48
CA GLN A 303 -8.00 -18.33 -9.38
C GLN A 303 -8.01 -19.80 -9.83
N ARG A 304 -9.11 -20.52 -9.65
CA ARG A 304 -9.28 -21.87 -10.22
C ARG A 304 -9.39 -21.79 -11.75
N ALA A 305 -10.29 -20.96 -12.29
CA ALA A 305 -10.44 -20.76 -13.73
C ALA A 305 -9.12 -20.41 -14.43
N LEU A 306 -8.30 -19.53 -13.84
CA LEU A 306 -6.99 -19.13 -14.37
C LEU A 306 -5.87 -20.17 -14.19
N ARG A 307 -6.06 -21.17 -13.33
CA ARG A 307 -5.14 -22.32 -13.18
C ARG A 307 -5.31 -23.29 -14.34
N ASP A 308 -6.57 -23.49 -14.74
CA ASP A 308 -6.98 -24.45 -15.76
C ASP A 308 -6.96 -23.82 -17.18
N ALA A 309 -7.16 -22.50 -17.29
CA ALA A 309 -7.03 -21.72 -18.52
C ALA A 309 -6.19 -20.43 -18.33
N PRO A 310 -4.85 -20.51 -18.31
CA PRO A 310 -3.96 -19.38 -17.96
C PRO A 310 -3.97 -18.15 -18.87
N ASP A 311 -4.54 -18.25 -20.07
CA ASP A 311 -4.70 -17.15 -21.04
C ASP A 311 -6.15 -16.60 -21.11
N PHE A 312 -7.06 -17.02 -20.23
CA PHE A 312 -8.47 -16.60 -20.27
C PHE A 312 -8.66 -15.15 -19.81
N LEU A 313 -8.58 -14.20 -20.76
CA LEU A 313 -8.54 -12.76 -20.50
C LEU A 313 -9.74 -12.19 -19.70
N PRO A 314 -11.00 -12.63 -19.89
CA PRO A 314 -12.11 -12.25 -19.02
C PRO A 314 -11.84 -12.57 -17.55
N ALA A 315 -11.28 -13.74 -17.25
CA ALA A 315 -10.92 -14.13 -15.89
C ALA A 315 -9.75 -13.32 -15.33
N HIS A 316 -8.77 -12.90 -16.15
CA HIS A 316 -7.74 -11.94 -15.70
C HIS A 316 -8.32 -10.55 -15.39
N LEU A 317 -9.27 -10.06 -16.19
CA LEU A 317 -9.96 -8.78 -15.93
C LEU A 317 -10.80 -8.82 -14.64
N LEU A 318 -11.51 -9.94 -14.40
CA LEU A 318 -12.27 -10.17 -13.19
C LEU A 318 -11.35 -10.34 -11.97
N ALA A 319 -10.31 -11.18 -12.05
CA ALA A 319 -9.33 -11.35 -10.98
C ALA A 319 -8.69 -10.01 -10.58
N GLY A 320 -8.32 -9.18 -11.56
CA GLY A 320 -7.86 -7.81 -11.34
C GLY A 320 -8.84 -6.94 -10.56
N SER A 321 -10.13 -7.05 -10.87
CA SER A 321 -11.20 -6.28 -10.21
C SER A 321 -11.51 -6.78 -8.80
N VAL A 322 -11.53 -8.11 -8.60
CA VAL A 322 -11.72 -8.77 -7.29
C VAL A 322 -10.56 -8.45 -6.34
N LEU A 323 -9.32 -8.65 -6.80
CA LEU A 323 -8.11 -8.41 -6.00
C LEU A 323 -7.96 -6.93 -5.65
N PHE A 324 -8.37 -6.01 -6.53
CA PHE A 324 -8.45 -4.58 -6.23
C PHE A 324 -9.43 -4.30 -5.07
N ARG A 325 -10.62 -4.92 -5.03
CA ARG A 325 -11.59 -4.75 -3.93
C ARG A 325 -11.17 -5.45 -2.63
N LEU A 326 -10.30 -6.47 -2.71
CA LEU A 326 -9.62 -7.08 -1.56
C LEU A 326 -8.37 -6.31 -1.07
N GLY A 327 -7.99 -5.20 -1.73
CA GLY A 327 -6.79 -4.43 -1.39
C GLY A 327 -5.47 -5.06 -1.85
N ASP A 328 -5.48 -6.20 -2.55
CA ASP A 328 -4.28 -6.81 -3.13
C ASP A 328 -3.94 -6.13 -4.47
N HIS A 329 -3.43 -4.91 -4.34
CA HIS A 329 -3.08 -4.08 -5.49
C HIS A 329 -1.93 -4.67 -6.32
N GLN A 330 -1.07 -5.52 -5.76
CA GLN A 330 0.06 -6.09 -6.50
C GLN A 330 -0.39 -7.24 -7.41
N GLN A 331 -1.22 -8.17 -6.92
CA GLN A 331 -1.80 -9.21 -7.78
C GLN A 331 -2.82 -8.62 -8.76
N ALA A 332 -3.61 -7.61 -8.33
CA ALA A 332 -4.52 -6.90 -9.23
C ALA A 332 -3.78 -6.25 -10.42
N GLN A 333 -2.70 -5.50 -10.17
CA GLN A 333 -1.87 -4.92 -11.24
C GLN A 333 -1.32 -6.00 -12.18
N THR A 334 -0.91 -7.15 -11.65
CA THR A 334 -0.32 -8.27 -12.42
C THR A 334 -1.32 -8.88 -13.42
N HIS A 335 -2.56 -9.14 -13.00
CA HIS A 335 -3.59 -9.69 -13.89
C HIS A 335 -4.07 -8.66 -14.92
N LEU A 336 -4.21 -7.39 -14.53
CA LEU A 336 -4.66 -6.32 -15.43
C LEU A 336 -3.61 -5.96 -16.49
N ALA A 337 -2.32 -6.03 -16.16
CA ALA A 337 -1.24 -5.90 -17.14
C ALA A 337 -1.34 -6.99 -18.21
N ARG A 338 -1.57 -8.26 -17.84
CA ARG A 338 -1.71 -9.38 -18.80
C ARG A 338 -2.87 -9.22 -19.78
N VAL A 339 -3.94 -8.53 -19.39
CA VAL A 339 -5.02 -8.17 -20.33
C VAL A 339 -4.53 -7.15 -21.36
N LEU A 340 -3.71 -6.17 -20.96
CA LEU A 340 -3.16 -5.14 -21.84
C LEU A 340 -2.02 -5.67 -22.72
N ASP A 341 -1.24 -6.65 -22.26
CA ASP A 341 -0.19 -7.32 -23.06
C ASP A 341 -0.79 -8.02 -24.30
N ARG A 342 -2.01 -8.56 -24.18
CA ARG A 342 -2.75 -9.18 -25.29
C ARG A 342 -3.65 -8.19 -26.04
N LEU A 343 -4.24 -7.22 -25.32
CA LEU A 343 -5.17 -6.23 -25.87
C LEU A 343 -4.78 -4.79 -25.46
N PRO A 344 -3.77 -4.16 -26.09
CA PRO A 344 -3.29 -2.83 -25.72
C PRO A 344 -4.35 -1.72 -25.78
N GLY A 345 -5.41 -1.90 -26.57
CA GLY A 345 -6.56 -1.01 -26.65
C GLY A 345 -7.61 -1.16 -25.53
N HIS A 346 -7.49 -2.16 -24.64
CA HIS A 346 -8.58 -2.53 -23.72
C HIS A 346 -8.79 -1.52 -22.58
N ARG A 347 -9.60 -0.51 -22.85
CA ARG A 347 -9.86 0.67 -22.02
C ARG A 347 -10.17 0.37 -20.56
N VAL A 348 -11.03 -0.61 -20.28
CA VAL A 348 -11.45 -0.94 -18.91
C VAL A 348 -10.29 -1.54 -18.10
N ALA A 349 -9.44 -2.37 -18.72
CA ALA A 349 -8.25 -2.90 -18.03
C ALA A 349 -7.26 -1.79 -17.69
N ARG A 350 -7.02 -0.84 -18.61
CA ARG A 350 -6.18 0.35 -18.38
C ARG A 350 -6.72 1.23 -17.25
N GLN A 351 -8.03 1.47 -17.21
CA GLN A 351 -8.68 2.22 -16.13
C GLN A 351 -8.54 1.52 -14.76
N GLN A 352 -8.80 0.20 -14.69
CA GLN A 352 -8.66 -0.56 -13.44
C GLN A 352 -7.19 -0.65 -13.00
N LEU A 353 -6.24 -0.80 -13.93
CA LEU A 353 -4.80 -0.86 -13.62
C LEU A 353 -4.33 0.45 -13.00
N ALA A 354 -4.75 1.59 -13.57
CA ALA A 354 -4.48 2.91 -13.03
C ALA A 354 -5.13 3.12 -11.65
N LEU A 355 -6.38 2.70 -11.44
CA LEU A 355 -7.03 2.74 -10.13
C LEU A 355 -6.29 1.91 -9.08
N SER A 356 -5.78 0.73 -9.45
CA SER A 356 -4.96 -0.12 -8.56
C SER A 356 -3.53 0.39 -8.35
N GLN A 357 -3.04 1.32 -9.18
CA GLN A 357 -1.80 2.05 -8.95
C GLN A 357 -2.04 3.27 -8.04
N ILE A 358 -3.13 4.01 -8.25
CA ILE A 358 -3.58 5.14 -7.41
C ILE A 358 -3.76 4.67 -5.96
N ALA A 359 -4.50 3.59 -5.73
CA ALA A 359 -4.73 3.04 -4.39
C ALA A 359 -3.43 2.56 -3.70
N ALA A 360 -2.43 2.15 -4.49
CA ALA A 360 -1.08 1.80 -4.00
C ALA A 360 -0.13 3.01 -3.85
N GLY A 361 -0.63 4.26 -3.99
CA GLY A 361 0.17 5.49 -3.88
C GLY A 361 1.05 5.81 -5.09
N GLN A 362 0.82 5.18 -6.25
CA GLN A 362 1.71 5.20 -7.40
C GLN A 362 1.20 6.13 -8.52
N GLY A 363 0.82 7.37 -8.18
CA GLY A 363 0.19 8.33 -9.10
C GLY A 363 0.93 8.53 -10.43
N GLY A 364 2.26 8.67 -10.40
CA GLY A 364 3.08 8.76 -11.62
C GLY A 364 2.93 7.56 -12.56
N ARG A 365 2.95 6.34 -12.02
CA ARG A 365 2.75 5.10 -12.82
C ARG A 365 1.32 4.99 -13.37
N ALA A 366 0.34 5.54 -12.65
CA ALA A 366 -1.04 5.65 -13.13
C ALA A 366 -1.13 6.61 -14.34
N LEU A 367 -0.42 7.74 -14.31
CA LEU A 367 -0.34 8.66 -15.46
C LEU A 367 0.36 8.04 -16.67
N GLU A 368 1.48 7.34 -16.48
CA GLU A 368 2.14 6.56 -17.55
C GLU A 368 1.20 5.53 -18.16
N THR A 369 0.52 4.75 -17.30
CA THR A 369 -0.44 3.72 -17.71
C THR A 369 -1.64 4.30 -18.47
N LEU A 370 -2.10 5.49 -18.07
CA LEU A 370 -3.19 6.23 -18.71
C LEU A 370 -2.75 7.03 -19.94
N LYS A 371 -1.44 7.17 -20.25
CA LYS A 371 -0.98 8.00 -21.37
C LYS A 371 -1.70 7.69 -22.70
N PRO A 372 -1.90 6.44 -23.14
CA PRO A 372 -2.65 6.15 -24.38
C PRO A 372 -4.13 6.52 -24.31
N LEU A 373 -4.68 6.68 -23.11
CA LEU A 373 -6.04 7.18 -22.87
C LEU A 373 -6.07 8.72 -22.87
N ILE A 374 -5.03 9.38 -22.34
CA ILE A 374 -4.87 10.84 -22.33
C ILE A 374 -4.61 11.36 -23.76
N ASP A 375 -3.71 10.72 -24.50
CA ASP A 375 -3.37 11.03 -25.90
C ASP A 375 -4.61 10.94 -26.81
N ALA A 376 -5.57 10.06 -26.48
CA ALA A 376 -6.83 9.87 -27.20
C ALA A 376 -7.93 10.87 -26.81
N ALA A 377 -7.62 11.89 -26.00
CA ALA A 377 -8.51 13.01 -25.63
C ALA A 377 -9.95 12.61 -25.27
N PRO A 378 -10.17 11.80 -24.21
CA PRO A 378 -11.43 11.11 -23.99
C PRO A 378 -12.47 12.07 -23.43
N GLU A 379 -13.73 11.93 -23.88
CA GLU A 379 -14.84 12.80 -23.46
C GLU A 379 -15.76 12.17 -22.41
N ASP A 380 -15.66 10.85 -22.16
CA ASP A 380 -16.53 10.20 -21.19
C ASP A 380 -16.10 10.46 -19.73
N ALA A 381 -17.09 10.73 -18.88
CA ALA A 381 -16.88 11.09 -17.48
C ALA A 381 -16.05 10.05 -16.70
N ARG A 382 -16.11 8.75 -17.04
CA ARG A 382 -15.33 7.70 -16.35
C ARG A 382 -13.84 7.78 -16.69
N SER A 383 -13.48 7.91 -17.97
CA SER A 383 -12.06 8.12 -18.36
C SER A 383 -11.50 9.40 -17.75
N LEU A 384 -12.24 10.50 -17.87
CA LEU A 384 -11.88 11.81 -17.32
C LEU A 384 -11.66 11.76 -15.80
N THR A 385 -12.58 11.11 -15.07
CA THR A 385 -12.47 10.89 -13.62
C THR A 385 -11.21 10.11 -13.23
N VAL A 386 -10.90 9.00 -13.92
CA VAL A 386 -9.71 8.19 -13.59
C VAL A 386 -8.41 8.95 -13.87
N ILE A 387 -8.37 9.80 -14.92
CA ILE A 387 -7.23 10.69 -15.19
C ILE A 387 -7.10 11.75 -14.10
N GLY A 388 -8.18 12.44 -13.71
CA GLY A 388 -8.18 13.39 -12.59
C GLY A 388 -7.71 12.75 -11.27
N GLN A 389 -8.11 11.50 -10.98
CA GLN A 389 -7.63 10.77 -9.82
C GLN A 389 -6.13 10.44 -9.88
N ALA A 390 -5.59 10.12 -11.06
CA ALA A 390 -4.15 9.89 -11.24
C ALA A 390 -3.34 11.19 -11.06
N LEU A 391 -3.88 12.33 -11.53
CA LEU A 391 -3.29 13.66 -11.34
C LEU A 391 -3.28 14.07 -9.86
N LEU A 392 -4.40 13.92 -9.13
CA LEU A 392 -4.41 14.12 -7.66
C LEU A 392 -3.38 13.24 -6.94
N ALA A 393 -3.30 11.95 -7.31
CA ALA A 393 -2.36 11.01 -6.71
C ALA A 393 -0.88 11.29 -7.07
N ALA A 394 -0.62 12.16 -8.06
CA ALA A 394 0.70 12.68 -8.42
C ALA A 394 0.97 14.08 -7.84
N GLY A 395 0.00 14.71 -7.17
CA GLY A 395 0.10 16.09 -6.65
C GLY A 395 -0.22 17.19 -7.67
N ASP A 396 -0.75 16.84 -8.84
CA ASP A 396 -1.09 17.77 -9.92
C ASP A 396 -2.56 18.23 -9.77
N PHE A 397 -2.80 19.11 -8.80
CA PHE A 397 -4.16 19.53 -8.39
C PHE A 397 -4.86 20.38 -9.45
N GLU A 398 -4.13 21.26 -10.15
CA GLU A 398 -4.68 22.15 -11.18
C GLU A 398 -5.26 21.35 -12.34
N ARG A 399 -4.46 20.47 -12.95
CA ARG A 399 -4.93 19.63 -14.07
C ARG A 399 -5.93 18.58 -13.61
N ALA A 400 -5.87 18.12 -12.35
CA ALA A 400 -6.92 17.28 -11.79
C ALA A 400 -8.28 18.00 -11.79
N ALA A 401 -8.32 19.28 -11.41
CA ALA A 401 -9.55 20.08 -11.45
C ALA A 401 -10.09 20.24 -12.88
N GLU A 402 -9.23 20.52 -13.88
CA GLU A 402 -9.64 20.54 -15.31
C GLU A 402 -10.32 19.24 -15.75
N TYR A 403 -9.72 18.09 -15.41
CA TYR A 403 -10.25 16.78 -15.78
C TYR A 403 -11.55 16.44 -15.05
N PHE A 404 -11.71 16.84 -13.78
CA PHE A 404 -12.99 16.68 -13.08
C PHE A 404 -14.06 17.66 -13.54
N GLU A 405 -13.71 18.88 -13.96
CA GLU A 405 -14.66 19.84 -14.51
C GLU A 405 -15.23 19.31 -15.84
N ARG A 406 -14.36 18.76 -16.69
CA ARG A 406 -14.77 18.02 -17.90
C ARG A 406 -15.62 16.79 -17.55
N ALA A 407 -15.27 16.02 -16.51
CA ALA A 407 -16.05 14.87 -16.08
C ALA A 407 -17.46 15.26 -15.58
N ALA A 408 -17.58 16.38 -14.84
CA ALA A 408 -18.84 16.92 -14.37
C ALA A 408 -19.68 17.50 -15.52
N LYS A 409 -19.06 18.11 -16.54
CA LYS A 409 -19.75 18.53 -17.78
C LYS A 409 -20.26 17.32 -18.59
N ALA A 410 -19.49 16.23 -18.63
CA ALA A 410 -19.85 14.98 -19.31
C ALA A 410 -20.88 14.12 -18.54
N ALA A 411 -21.08 14.36 -17.24
CA ALA A 411 -22.12 13.74 -16.43
C ALA A 411 -22.68 14.73 -15.39
N PRO A 412 -23.53 15.71 -15.81
CA PRO A 412 -24.02 16.79 -14.95
C PRO A 412 -24.76 16.31 -13.70
N ASP A 413 -25.41 15.15 -13.81
CA ASP A 413 -26.22 14.51 -12.76
C ASP A 413 -25.40 13.59 -11.83
N SER A 414 -24.07 13.54 -11.98
CA SER A 414 -23.19 12.72 -11.13
C SER A 414 -22.73 13.48 -9.88
N PRO A 415 -23.25 13.18 -8.67
CA PRO A 415 -22.72 13.76 -7.43
C PRO A 415 -21.25 13.39 -7.25
N GLY A 416 -20.84 12.18 -7.64
CA GLY A 416 -19.46 11.70 -7.56
C GLY A 416 -18.46 12.44 -8.47
N ALA A 417 -18.92 13.04 -9.59
CA ALA A 417 -18.06 13.89 -10.42
C ALA A 417 -17.88 15.29 -9.79
N ARG A 418 -18.98 15.93 -9.37
CA ARG A 418 -18.97 17.24 -8.69
C ARG A 418 -18.20 17.20 -7.37
N LEU A 419 -18.37 16.14 -6.58
CA LEU A 419 -17.60 15.88 -5.35
C LEU A 419 -16.08 15.92 -5.61
N ARG A 420 -15.60 15.28 -6.67
CA ARG A 420 -14.17 15.25 -7.00
C ARG A 420 -13.65 16.59 -7.49
N LEU A 421 -14.44 17.31 -8.30
CA LEU A 421 -14.14 18.68 -8.71
C LEU A 421 -14.02 19.61 -7.49
N GLY A 422 -15.00 19.58 -6.58
CA GLY A 422 -15.01 20.38 -5.37
C GLY A 422 -13.84 20.08 -4.43
N VAL A 423 -13.51 18.79 -4.22
CA VAL A 423 -12.31 18.39 -3.46
C VAL A 423 -11.02 18.86 -4.12
N ALA A 424 -10.91 18.81 -5.46
CA ALA A 424 -9.74 19.30 -6.19
C ALA A 424 -9.58 20.83 -6.06
N ARG A 425 -10.65 21.60 -6.24
CA ARG A 425 -10.69 23.07 -6.09
C ARG A 425 -10.39 23.54 -4.66
N VAL A 426 -10.89 22.83 -3.64
CA VAL A 426 -10.48 23.07 -2.24
C VAL A 426 -8.98 22.75 -2.03
N GLY A 427 -8.38 21.90 -2.86
CA GLY A 427 -6.95 21.57 -2.85
C GLY A 427 -6.04 22.58 -3.58
N THR A 428 -6.49 23.18 -4.68
CA THR A 428 -5.76 24.24 -5.41
C THR A 428 -5.77 25.58 -4.68
N GLY A 429 -6.80 25.83 -3.86
CA GLY A 429 -7.01 27.09 -3.14
C GLY A 429 -8.27 27.85 -3.59
N ASP A 430 -8.98 27.34 -4.60
CA ASP A 430 -10.23 27.87 -5.15
C ASP A 430 -11.43 27.56 -4.23
N LEU A 431 -11.28 27.89 -2.95
CA LEU A 431 -12.15 27.49 -1.85
C LEU A 431 -13.62 27.86 -2.08
N SER A 432 -13.90 29.03 -2.68
CA SER A 432 -15.27 29.48 -2.94
C SER A 432 -15.98 28.64 -4.01
N GLU A 433 -15.31 28.30 -5.10
CA GLU A 433 -15.88 27.43 -6.13
C GLU A 433 -15.93 25.97 -5.65
N GLY A 434 -14.88 25.50 -4.98
CA GLY A 434 -14.83 24.15 -4.44
C GLY A 434 -15.90 23.87 -3.38
N LEU A 435 -16.23 24.85 -2.52
CA LEU A 435 -17.36 24.74 -1.59
C LEU A 435 -18.72 24.72 -2.32
N ALA A 436 -18.89 25.52 -3.38
CA ALA A 436 -20.12 25.53 -4.18
C ALA A 436 -20.33 24.19 -4.92
N ASP A 437 -19.28 23.61 -5.50
CA ASP A 437 -19.34 22.28 -6.11
C ASP A 437 -19.68 21.18 -5.09
N LEU A 438 -19.14 21.28 -3.86
CA LEU A 438 -19.46 20.37 -2.75
C LEU A 438 -20.89 20.54 -2.24
N GLU A 439 -21.44 21.76 -2.22
CA GLU A 439 -22.85 22.01 -1.89
C GLU A 439 -23.80 21.42 -2.94
N VAL A 440 -23.51 21.59 -4.22
CA VAL A 440 -24.33 20.99 -5.27
C VAL A 440 -24.20 19.46 -5.23
N ALA A 441 -22.99 18.91 -5.02
CA ALA A 441 -22.80 17.48 -4.84
C ALA A 441 -23.59 16.95 -3.62
N ALA A 442 -23.59 17.65 -2.49
CA ALA A 442 -24.37 17.28 -1.29
C ALA A 442 -25.88 17.33 -1.51
N SER A 443 -26.37 18.30 -2.31
CA SER A 443 -27.77 18.35 -2.71
C SER A 443 -28.21 17.21 -3.63
N MET A 444 -27.25 16.50 -4.23
CA MET A 444 -27.46 15.38 -5.17
C MET A 444 -27.11 13.99 -4.57
N ASP A 445 -26.38 13.94 -3.46
CA ASP A 445 -25.99 12.70 -2.76
C ASP A 445 -27.18 12.18 -1.93
N GLY A 446 -28.18 11.60 -2.60
CA GLY A 446 -29.52 11.41 -2.03
C GLY A 446 -29.63 10.43 -0.86
N ALA A 447 -28.84 9.36 -0.85
CA ALA A 447 -28.79 8.37 0.24
C ALA A 447 -27.37 8.15 0.79
N GLY A 448 -26.35 8.73 0.15
CA GLY A 448 -24.99 8.79 0.67
C GLY A 448 -24.80 10.03 1.54
N ILE A 449 -23.62 10.09 2.18
CA ILE A 449 -23.19 11.23 3.00
C ILE A 449 -21.80 11.71 2.59
N GLN A 450 -21.30 11.27 1.43
CA GLN A 450 -19.91 11.46 1.02
C GLN A 450 -19.63 12.91 0.65
N ALA A 451 -20.58 13.54 -0.05
CA ALA A 451 -20.48 14.94 -0.43
C ALA A 451 -20.64 15.88 0.78
N ASP A 452 -21.61 15.65 1.68
CA ASP A 452 -21.73 16.41 2.94
C ASP A 452 -20.50 16.24 3.83
N THR A 453 -19.94 15.02 3.93
CA THR A 453 -18.72 14.77 4.70
C THR A 453 -17.55 15.59 4.14
N ALA A 454 -17.39 15.63 2.81
CA ALA A 454 -16.38 16.48 2.18
C ALA A 454 -16.65 17.98 2.39
N LEU A 455 -17.91 18.43 2.31
CA LEU A 455 -18.33 19.82 2.53
C LEU A 455 -18.02 20.29 3.96
N VAL A 456 -18.42 19.53 4.98
CA VAL A 456 -18.16 19.85 6.40
C VAL A 456 -16.65 19.85 6.67
N LEU A 457 -15.91 18.85 6.17
CA LEU A 457 -14.45 18.78 6.35
C LEU A 457 -13.68 19.84 5.54
N ALA A 458 -14.26 20.39 4.47
CA ALA A 458 -13.71 21.54 3.75
C ALA A 458 -13.94 22.84 4.54
N ARG A 459 -15.17 23.10 5.01
CA ARG A 459 -15.50 24.28 5.82
C ARG A 459 -14.73 24.30 7.16
N LEU A 460 -14.57 23.14 7.82
CA LEU A 460 -13.72 23.02 9.02
C LEU A 460 -12.24 23.34 8.73
N ARG A 461 -11.68 22.88 7.60
CA ARG A 461 -10.30 23.23 7.18
C ARG A 461 -10.14 24.71 6.84
N ALA A 462 -11.18 25.35 6.31
CA ALA A 462 -11.24 26.79 6.12
C ALA A 462 -11.46 27.60 7.41
N ASN A 463 -11.61 26.93 8.57
CA ASN A 463 -12.03 27.52 9.85
C ASN A 463 -13.39 28.25 9.79
N ASP A 464 -14.23 27.92 8.81
CA ASP A 464 -15.63 28.36 8.73
C ASP A 464 -16.50 27.49 9.64
N GLN A 465 -16.43 27.77 10.94
CA GLN A 465 -17.15 27.02 11.96
C GLN A 465 -18.68 27.21 11.92
N ALA A 466 -19.15 28.33 11.35
CA ALA A 466 -20.57 28.64 11.22
C ALA A 466 -21.20 27.87 10.06
N GLY A 467 -20.56 27.91 8.89
CA GLY A 467 -20.99 27.13 7.73
C GLY A 467 -20.75 25.63 7.89
N ALA A 468 -19.69 25.21 8.58
CA ALA A 468 -19.48 23.80 8.94
C ALA A 468 -20.65 23.26 9.78
N LEU A 469 -21.17 24.03 10.74
CA LEU A 469 -22.36 23.62 11.48
C LEU A 469 -23.59 23.59 10.58
N LYS A 470 -23.83 24.63 9.77
CA LYS A 470 -24.98 24.67 8.83
C LYS A 470 -25.00 23.45 7.90
N ALA A 471 -23.84 23.02 7.40
CA ALA A 471 -23.71 21.83 6.56
C ALA A 471 -23.95 20.54 7.37
N ALA A 472 -23.42 20.43 8.58
CA ALA A 472 -23.61 19.27 9.45
C ALA A 472 -25.05 19.12 9.98
N ASP A 473 -25.74 20.24 10.26
CA ASP A 473 -27.18 20.26 10.58
C ASP A 473 -28.02 19.84 9.36
N ALA A 474 -27.69 20.31 8.16
CA ALA A 474 -28.37 19.88 6.93
C ALA A 474 -28.15 18.38 6.64
N LEU A 475 -26.97 17.85 6.95
CA LEU A 475 -26.66 16.42 6.89
C LEU A 475 -27.51 15.62 7.89
N VAL A 476 -27.49 15.98 9.18
CA VAL A 476 -28.30 15.30 10.22
C VAL A 476 -29.81 15.43 9.94
N ALA A 477 -30.28 16.55 9.39
CA ALA A 477 -31.69 16.74 9.01
C ALA A 477 -32.15 15.85 7.84
N ARG A 478 -31.24 15.49 6.91
CA ARG A 478 -31.54 14.54 5.82
C ARG A 478 -31.35 13.08 6.23
N HIS A 479 -30.45 12.81 7.17
CA HIS A 479 -30.08 11.46 7.61
C HIS A 479 -30.16 11.33 9.15
N PRO A 480 -31.34 11.50 9.77
CA PRO A 480 -31.48 11.60 11.24
C PRO A 480 -31.12 10.31 11.99
N ASP A 481 -31.18 9.15 11.35
CA ASP A 481 -30.82 7.86 11.93
C ASP A 481 -29.39 7.40 11.54
N ASN A 482 -28.59 8.26 10.89
CA ASN A 482 -27.22 7.93 10.50
C ASN A 482 -26.21 8.30 11.60
N ALA A 483 -25.52 7.31 12.15
CA ALA A 483 -24.57 7.50 13.25
C ALA A 483 -23.35 8.36 12.85
N GLU A 484 -22.85 8.25 11.62
CA GLU A 484 -21.73 9.05 11.13
C GLU A 484 -22.09 10.54 11.00
N ALA A 485 -23.32 10.88 10.62
CA ALA A 485 -23.83 12.24 10.53
C ALA A 485 -23.82 12.94 11.90
N HIS A 486 -24.36 12.29 12.94
CA HIS A 486 -24.29 12.79 14.32
C HIS A 486 -22.84 12.91 14.80
N ASN A 487 -21.99 11.90 14.58
CA ASN A 487 -20.57 11.98 14.94
C ASN A 487 -19.84 13.11 14.19
N LEU A 488 -20.18 13.41 12.94
CA LEU A 488 -19.57 14.51 12.20
C LEU A 488 -20.02 15.87 12.72
N ARG A 489 -21.31 16.05 13.05
CA ARG A 489 -21.80 17.28 13.70
C ARG A 489 -21.23 17.47 15.10
N GLY A 490 -21.13 16.41 15.89
CA GLY A 490 -20.43 16.42 17.17
C GLY A 490 -18.97 16.86 17.02
N GLY A 491 -18.30 16.46 15.94
CA GLY A 491 -16.98 16.96 15.56
C GLY A 491 -16.93 18.47 15.29
N VAL A 492 -17.98 19.04 14.70
CA VAL A 492 -18.10 20.50 14.51
C VAL A 492 -18.33 21.23 15.83
N HIS A 493 -19.23 20.73 16.70
CA HIS A 493 -19.41 21.29 18.05
C HIS A 493 -18.12 21.19 18.88
N MET A 494 -17.39 20.08 18.79
CA MET A 494 -16.09 19.89 19.43
C MET A 494 -15.04 20.91 18.93
N ALA A 495 -14.97 21.16 17.61
CA ALA A 495 -14.10 22.19 17.04
C ALA A 495 -14.48 23.62 17.51
N ARG A 496 -15.77 23.87 17.75
CA ARG A 496 -16.32 25.10 18.34
C ARG A 496 -16.19 25.19 19.87
N ARG A 497 -15.65 24.16 20.54
CA ARG A 497 -15.61 24.01 22.01
C ARG A 497 -16.98 24.00 22.69
N ASP A 498 -18.01 23.63 21.94
CA ASP A 498 -19.37 23.41 22.43
C ASP A 498 -19.49 21.97 22.96
N TRP A 499 -18.83 21.72 24.08
CA TRP A 499 -18.70 20.40 24.69
C TRP A 499 -20.05 19.72 25.02
N PRO A 500 -21.09 20.43 25.51
CA PRO A 500 -22.39 19.81 25.78
C PRO A 500 -23.09 19.30 24.52
N ALA A 501 -23.09 20.08 23.43
CA ALA A 501 -23.68 19.64 22.17
C ALA A 501 -22.85 18.54 21.50
N ALA A 502 -21.51 18.64 21.51
CA ALA A 502 -20.62 17.59 21.03
C ALA A 502 -20.86 16.26 21.76
N ARG A 503 -21.00 16.31 23.10
CA ARG A 503 -21.33 15.18 23.96
C ARG A 503 -22.68 14.56 23.61
N ALA A 504 -23.70 15.37 23.34
CA ALA A 504 -25.02 14.90 22.93
C ALA A 504 -24.97 14.20 21.56
N ASP A 505 -24.28 14.78 20.59
CA ASP A 505 -24.14 14.23 19.23
C ASP A 505 -23.33 12.92 19.20
N PHE A 506 -22.18 12.84 19.89
CA PHE A 506 -21.45 11.57 19.98
C PHE A 506 -22.22 10.52 20.78
N GLY A 507 -22.99 10.94 21.80
CA GLY A 507 -23.94 10.08 22.50
C GLY A 507 -24.99 9.51 21.55
N LYS A 508 -25.61 10.35 20.72
CA LYS A 508 -26.62 9.92 19.74
C LYS A 508 -26.05 9.02 18.65
N ALA A 509 -24.81 9.29 18.21
CA ALA A 509 -24.09 8.41 17.31
C ALA A 509 -23.88 7.00 17.91
N LEU A 510 -23.60 6.90 19.22
CA LEU A 510 -23.44 5.62 19.93
C LEU A 510 -24.77 4.93 20.28
N GLU A 511 -25.87 5.68 20.47
CA GLU A 511 -27.22 5.09 20.53
C GLU A 511 -27.61 4.40 19.21
N LEU A 512 -27.28 5.04 18.08
CA LEU A 512 -27.57 4.53 16.73
C LEU A 512 -26.60 3.42 16.31
N ARG A 513 -25.33 3.49 16.74
CA ARG A 513 -24.32 2.46 16.47
C ARG A 513 -23.29 2.35 17.62
N PRO A 514 -23.49 1.44 18.58
CA PRO A 514 -22.55 1.22 19.69
C PRO A 514 -21.12 0.84 19.26
N ASP A 515 -20.97 0.20 18.10
CA ASP A 515 -19.68 -0.21 17.51
C ASP A 515 -18.96 0.92 16.73
N LEU A 516 -19.49 2.14 16.71
CA LEU A 516 -18.86 3.29 16.06
C LEU A 516 -17.66 3.83 16.88
N LEU A 517 -16.50 3.18 16.73
CA LEU A 517 -15.24 3.54 17.41
C LEU A 517 -14.89 5.03 17.28
N ALA A 518 -15.19 5.66 16.14
CA ALA A 518 -14.97 7.10 15.94
C ALA A 518 -15.72 7.97 16.97
N ALA A 519 -16.97 7.62 17.29
CA ALA A 519 -17.77 8.33 18.29
C ALA A 519 -17.28 8.04 19.73
N VAL A 520 -16.83 6.81 20.02
CA VAL A 520 -16.17 6.48 21.30
C VAL A 520 -14.92 7.34 21.52
N ILE A 521 -14.04 7.40 20.51
CA ILE A 521 -12.81 8.20 20.53
C ILE A 521 -13.12 9.69 20.69
N ASN A 522 -14.08 10.22 19.92
CA ASN A 522 -14.40 11.65 19.95
C ASN A 522 -15.10 12.06 21.25
N LEU A 523 -15.99 11.23 21.80
CA LEU A 523 -16.60 11.48 23.09
C LEU A 523 -15.55 11.44 24.22
N ALA A 524 -14.61 10.48 24.19
CA ALA A 524 -13.49 10.44 25.13
C ALA A 524 -12.56 11.67 25.02
N ARG A 525 -12.43 12.29 23.83
CA ARG A 525 -11.74 13.59 23.68
C ARG A 525 -12.49 14.73 24.35
N VAL A 526 -13.83 14.75 24.31
CA VAL A 526 -14.65 15.72 25.06
C VAL A 526 -14.50 15.50 26.57
N ASP A 527 -14.49 14.25 27.02
CA ASP A 527 -14.26 13.90 28.43
C ASP A 527 -12.90 14.39 28.95
N ILE A 528 -11.82 14.19 28.19
CA ILE A 528 -10.48 14.70 28.52
C ILE A 528 -10.47 16.24 28.51
N ALA A 529 -11.12 16.88 27.53
CA ALA A 529 -11.19 18.34 27.43
C ALA A 529 -12.00 19.01 28.56
N GLU A 530 -13.04 18.34 29.07
CA GLU A 530 -13.82 18.78 30.24
C GLU A 530 -13.24 18.28 31.58
N GLN A 531 -12.14 17.53 31.57
CA GLN A 531 -11.56 16.80 32.73
C GLN A 531 -12.53 15.81 33.41
N ARG A 532 -13.59 15.39 32.71
CA ARG A 532 -14.60 14.42 33.17
C ARG A 532 -14.26 13.01 32.69
N LEU A 533 -13.19 12.43 33.23
CA LEU A 533 -12.72 11.08 32.85
C LEU A 533 -13.67 9.94 33.26
N GLU A 534 -14.76 10.26 33.97
CA GLU A 534 -15.80 9.33 34.40
C GLU A 534 -16.36 8.51 33.23
N GLY A 535 -16.32 7.18 33.37
CA GLY A 535 -16.82 6.25 32.36
C GLY A 535 -16.01 6.16 31.07
N LEU A 536 -14.81 6.78 30.96
CA LEU A 536 -13.92 6.60 29.80
C LEU A 536 -13.53 5.11 29.65
N GLU A 537 -12.97 4.53 30.71
CA GLU A 537 -12.62 3.11 30.76
C GLU A 537 -13.85 2.23 30.50
N ALA A 538 -15.00 2.55 31.08
CA ALA A 538 -16.21 1.74 30.98
C ALA A 538 -16.75 1.62 29.53
N ARG A 539 -16.66 2.70 28.73
CA ARG A 539 -17.02 2.65 27.31
C ARG A 539 -16.01 1.86 26.49
N PHE A 540 -14.71 2.04 26.74
CA PHE A 540 -13.69 1.25 26.05
C PHE A 540 -13.75 -0.23 26.43
N ASP A 541 -13.92 -0.58 27.70
CA ASP A 541 -14.06 -1.97 28.13
C ASP A 541 -15.34 -2.63 27.59
N ALA A 542 -16.46 -1.91 27.50
CA ALA A 542 -17.65 -2.40 26.81
C ALA A 542 -17.39 -2.62 25.30
N PHE A 543 -16.69 -1.70 24.65
CA PHE A 543 -16.28 -1.83 23.24
C PHE A 543 -15.34 -3.03 23.03
N HIS A 544 -14.35 -3.22 23.89
CA HIS A 544 -13.41 -4.34 23.85
C HIS A 544 -14.08 -5.69 24.14
N GLN A 545 -15.14 -5.72 24.96
CA GLN A 545 -15.95 -6.92 25.18
C GLN A 545 -16.78 -7.30 23.95
N ALA A 546 -17.34 -6.33 23.23
CA ALA A 546 -18.10 -6.56 22.01
C ALA A 546 -17.19 -6.84 20.78
N HIS A 547 -16.00 -6.22 20.74
CA HIS A 547 -15.09 -6.25 19.59
C HIS A 547 -13.64 -6.56 19.98
N PRO A 548 -13.35 -7.71 20.64
CA PRO A 548 -12.01 -8.03 21.15
C PRO A 548 -10.93 -8.15 20.05
N ALA A 549 -11.32 -8.31 18.79
CA ALA A 549 -10.41 -8.32 17.65
C ALA A 549 -10.06 -6.91 17.10
N ASN A 550 -10.63 -5.83 17.64
CA ASN A 550 -10.45 -4.48 17.10
C ASN A 550 -9.11 -3.86 17.56
N VAL A 551 -8.09 -4.04 16.72
CA VAL A 551 -6.72 -3.56 16.95
C VAL A 551 -6.65 -2.04 17.18
N ASP A 552 -7.40 -1.25 16.39
CA ASP A 552 -7.37 0.21 16.47
C ASP A 552 -8.02 0.74 17.75
N ALA A 553 -9.01 0.04 18.29
CA ALA A 553 -9.63 0.40 19.56
C ALA A 553 -8.62 0.33 20.73
N TYR A 554 -7.75 -0.69 20.77
CA TYR A 554 -6.71 -0.80 21.81
C TYR A 554 -5.66 0.30 21.69
N VAL A 555 -5.21 0.62 20.47
CA VAL A 555 -4.25 1.70 20.22
C VAL A 555 -4.85 3.05 20.60
N ALA A 556 -6.08 3.33 20.16
CA ALA A 556 -6.77 4.58 20.48
C ALA A 556 -7.07 4.72 21.98
N HIS A 557 -7.47 3.65 22.67
CA HIS A 557 -7.67 3.67 24.12
C HIS A 557 -6.36 4.00 24.86
N ALA A 558 -5.25 3.40 24.45
CA ALA A 558 -3.94 3.67 25.02
C ALA A 558 -3.47 5.12 24.77
N ASP A 559 -3.51 5.60 23.53
CA ASP A 559 -3.14 6.98 23.18
C ASP A 559 -4.05 8.03 23.89
N LEU A 560 -5.33 7.70 24.14
CA LEU A 560 -6.25 8.54 24.91
C LEU A 560 -5.97 8.50 26.42
N LYS A 561 -5.66 7.34 27.01
CA LYS A 561 -5.21 7.25 28.41
C LYS A 561 -3.92 8.04 28.64
N THR A 562 -2.96 7.99 27.71
CA THR A 562 -1.80 8.90 27.71
C THR A 562 -2.24 10.36 27.73
N ALA A 563 -3.16 10.77 26.85
CA ALA A 563 -3.64 12.16 26.75
C ALA A 563 -4.41 12.62 28.01
N ALA A 564 -5.06 11.68 28.72
CA ALA A 564 -5.68 11.90 30.02
C ALA A 564 -4.69 11.99 31.20
N GLY A 565 -3.39 11.76 30.96
CA GLY A 565 -2.35 11.78 31.99
C GLY A 565 -2.23 10.48 32.81
N ALA A 566 -2.79 9.36 32.33
CA ALA A 566 -2.74 8.08 33.03
C ALA A 566 -1.29 7.55 33.17
N PRO A 567 -0.95 6.83 34.25
CA PRO A 567 0.37 6.21 34.42
C PRO A 567 0.72 5.25 33.27
N PRO A 568 1.99 5.22 32.80
CA PRO A 568 2.44 4.31 31.73
C PRO A 568 2.09 2.84 31.96
N ALA A 569 2.06 2.38 33.22
CA ALA A 569 1.67 1.01 33.56
C ALA A 569 0.23 0.67 33.14
N GLU A 570 -0.72 1.63 33.25
CA GLU A 570 -2.10 1.41 32.81
C GLU A 570 -2.24 1.47 31.28
N VAL A 571 -1.49 2.37 30.63
CA VAL A 571 -1.43 2.47 29.16
C VAL A 571 -0.88 1.17 28.56
N LEU A 572 0.18 0.63 29.17
CA LEU A 572 0.76 -0.67 28.79
C LEU A 572 -0.22 -1.81 29.07
N ALA A 573 -0.94 -1.82 30.19
CA ALA A 573 -1.93 -2.86 30.47
C ALA A 573 -3.07 -2.91 29.44
N VAL A 574 -3.49 -1.78 28.87
CA VAL A 574 -4.44 -1.76 27.74
C VAL A 574 -3.85 -2.42 26.49
N LEU A 575 -2.60 -2.12 26.17
CA LEU A 575 -1.91 -2.68 24.99
C LEU A 575 -1.56 -4.17 25.16
N GLU A 576 -1.18 -4.59 26.36
CA GLU A 576 -0.92 -5.99 26.72
C GLU A 576 -2.22 -6.81 26.69
N ARG A 577 -3.36 -6.27 27.14
CA ARG A 577 -4.70 -6.85 26.88
C ARG A 577 -4.95 -7.02 25.37
N GLY A 578 -4.63 -6.00 24.57
CA GLY A 578 -4.81 -6.02 23.12
C GLY A 578 -3.95 -7.05 22.39
N LEU A 579 -2.68 -7.26 22.78
CA LEU A 579 -1.85 -8.35 22.25
C LEU A 579 -2.32 -9.74 22.70
N GLY A 580 -2.90 -9.84 23.90
CA GLY A 580 -3.54 -11.08 24.37
C GLY A 580 -4.77 -11.46 23.54
N ALA A 581 -5.58 -10.47 23.14
CA ALA A 581 -6.76 -10.67 22.31
C ALA A 581 -6.44 -10.86 20.81
N VAL A 582 -5.42 -10.16 20.29
CA VAL A 582 -4.95 -10.28 18.90
C VAL A 582 -3.43 -10.56 18.83
N PRO A 583 -3.01 -11.81 19.10
CA PRO A 583 -1.61 -12.21 18.97
C PRO A 583 -1.08 -11.94 17.57
N GLY A 584 -0.04 -11.10 17.48
CA GLY A 584 0.55 -10.69 16.20
C GLY A 584 0.29 -9.23 15.81
N ALA A 585 -0.66 -8.53 16.44
CA ALA A 585 -1.08 -7.18 16.05
C ALA A 585 0.06 -6.13 16.10
N GLN A 586 0.56 -5.75 14.93
CA GLN A 586 1.69 -4.82 14.82
C GLN A 586 1.38 -3.38 15.28
N PRO A 587 0.20 -2.78 15.02
CA PRO A 587 -0.11 -1.43 15.52
C PRO A 587 -0.02 -1.34 17.05
N ILE A 588 -0.49 -2.37 17.76
CA ILE A 588 -0.42 -2.46 19.23
C ILE A 588 1.05 -2.62 19.68
N ARG A 589 1.83 -3.50 19.03
CA ARG A 589 3.27 -3.63 19.32
C ARG A 589 4.03 -2.31 19.13
N LEU A 590 3.75 -1.58 18.05
CA LEU A 590 4.36 -0.27 17.79
C LEU A 590 3.91 0.78 18.82
N ALA A 591 2.65 0.77 19.26
CA ALA A 591 2.19 1.62 20.36
C ALA A 591 2.88 1.28 21.69
N MET A 592 3.11 -0.01 21.98
CA MET A 592 3.90 -0.43 23.15
C MET A 592 5.33 0.10 23.08
N VAL A 593 5.99 0.05 21.92
CA VAL A 593 7.34 0.64 21.77
C VAL A 593 7.31 2.14 22.07
N ARG A 594 6.29 2.90 21.59
CA ARG A 594 6.15 4.32 21.94
C ARG A 594 6.03 4.54 23.45
N GLU A 595 5.19 3.77 24.12
CA GLU A 595 4.93 3.93 25.56
C GLU A 595 6.09 3.46 26.43
N LEU A 596 6.73 2.34 26.09
CA LEU A 596 7.92 1.83 26.79
C LEU A 596 9.09 2.82 26.68
N LEU A 597 9.27 3.46 25.52
CA LEU A 597 10.25 4.55 25.37
C LEU A 597 9.88 5.81 26.16
N ARG A 598 8.59 6.17 26.25
CA ARG A 598 8.09 7.26 27.11
C ARG A 598 8.32 6.96 28.60
N ALA A 599 8.17 5.70 29.01
CA ALA A 599 8.39 5.23 30.37
C ALA A 599 9.87 5.02 30.74
N GLY A 600 10.80 5.15 29.77
CA GLY A 600 12.23 4.87 29.97
C GLY A 600 12.61 3.38 29.96
N ASP A 601 11.66 2.47 29.74
CA ASP A 601 11.89 1.03 29.62
C ASP A 601 12.42 0.65 28.23
N ALA A 602 13.62 1.15 27.93
CA ALA A 602 14.29 0.93 26.66
C ALA A 602 14.52 -0.56 26.35
N ARG A 603 14.63 -1.42 27.38
CA ARG A 603 14.85 -2.86 27.20
C ARG A 603 13.60 -3.60 26.72
N ARG A 604 12.43 -3.39 27.34
CA ARG A 604 11.17 -3.95 26.80
C ARG A 604 10.80 -3.29 25.47
N ALA A 605 11.09 -2.00 25.29
CA ALA A 605 10.92 -1.32 24.01
C ALA A 605 11.73 -1.99 22.87
N LEU A 606 12.99 -2.33 23.12
CA LEU A 606 13.85 -3.00 22.15
C LEU A 606 13.31 -4.39 21.78
N ALA A 607 12.90 -5.20 22.76
CA ALA A 607 12.32 -6.52 22.49
C ALA A 607 11.03 -6.42 21.63
N ALA A 608 10.09 -5.55 22.01
CA ALA A 608 8.85 -5.34 21.24
C ALA A 608 9.11 -4.79 19.83
N ALA A 609 10.14 -3.95 19.65
CA ALA A 609 10.53 -3.43 18.35
C ALA A 609 11.24 -4.49 17.47
N GLN A 610 12.07 -5.35 18.08
CA GLN A 610 12.68 -6.49 17.39
C GLN A 610 11.62 -7.48 16.90
N GLU A 611 10.60 -7.79 17.70
CA GLU A 611 9.46 -8.61 17.25
C GLU A 611 8.70 -7.97 16.08
N ALA A 612 8.42 -6.66 16.15
CA ALA A 612 7.70 -5.95 15.09
C ALA A 612 8.50 -5.94 13.77
N ALA A 613 9.80 -5.66 13.85
CA ALA A 613 10.70 -5.66 12.70
C ALA A 613 11.00 -7.07 12.16
N ALA A 614 11.00 -8.11 13.01
CA ALA A 614 11.13 -9.50 12.55
C ALA A 614 9.88 -9.98 11.80
N ALA A 615 8.69 -9.59 12.27
CA ALA A 615 7.42 -9.99 11.68
C ALA A 615 7.07 -9.25 10.37
N ASN A 616 7.50 -7.99 10.21
CA ASN A 616 7.46 -7.30 8.92
C ASN A 616 8.73 -6.46 8.68
N PRO A 617 9.81 -7.06 8.15
CA PRO A 617 11.10 -6.39 7.99
C PRO A 617 11.11 -5.18 7.06
N ASN A 618 10.10 -5.03 6.20
CA ASN A 618 10.02 -3.93 5.23
C ASN A 618 8.97 -2.88 5.61
N ASN A 619 8.35 -2.98 6.79
CA ASN A 619 7.48 -1.94 7.32
C ASN A 619 8.33 -0.76 7.86
N PRO A 620 8.19 0.48 7.32
CA PRO A 620 9.01 1.61 7.75
C PRO A 620 8.87 1.94 9.24
N SER A 621 7.64 1.94 9.77
CA SER A 621 7.38 2.25 11.19
C SER A 621 7.99 1.21 12.15
N ALA A 622 8.09 -0.06 11.75
CA ALA A 622 8.75 -1.10 12.54
C ALA A 622 10.28 -0.94 12.54
N VAL A 623 10.87 -0.58 11.40
CA VAL A 623 12.32 -0.29 11.31
C VAL A 623 12.68 1.01 12.06
N GLU A 624 11.81 2.02 12.02
CA GLU A 624 11.97 3.25 12.83
C GLU A 624 11.86 2.96 14.33
N ALA A 625 10.84 2.20 14.76
CA ALA A 625 10.66 1.79 16.15
C ALA A 625 11.89 1.03 16.67
N LEU A 626 12.46 0.12 15.85
CA LEU A 626 13.69 -0.59 16.16
C LEU A 626 14.89 0.36 16.28
N ALA A 627 15.10 1.26 15.32
CA ALA A 627 16.21 2.22 15.35
C ALA A 627 16.17 3.13 16.59
N ARG A 628 14.96 3.59 16.97
CA ARG A 628 14.73 4.42 18.15
C ARG A 628 14.91 3.65 19.47
N ALA A 629 14.50 2.39 19.53
CA ALA A 629 14.74 1.54 20.70
C ALA A 629 16.22 1.15 20.85
N GLN A 630 16.90 0.85 19.75
CA GLN A 630 18.35 0.62 19.72
C GLN A 630 19.11 1.85 20.25
N LEU A 631 18.74 3.07 19.83
CA LEU A 631 19.29 4.31 20.40
C LEU A 631 19.06 4.43 21.91
N ALA A 632 17.86 4.12 22.40
CA ALA A 632 17.52 4.22 23.81
C ALA A 632 18.25 3.21 24.71
N VAL A 633 18.67 2.06 24.15
CA VAL A 633 19.52 1.06 24.85
C VAL A 633 21.02 1.38 24.70
N GLY A 634 21.41 2.29 23.80
CA GLY A 634 22.81 2.63 23.51
C GLY A 634 23.45 1.80 22.38
N GLU A 635 22.66 1.03 21.64
CA GLU A 635 23.10 0.20 20.50
C GLU A 635 23.31 1.04 19.22
N HIS A 636 24.05 2.15 19.33
CA HIS A 636 24.16 3.18 18.30
C HIS A 636 24.53 2.64 16.91
N GLN A 637 25.49 1.71 16.82
CA GLN A 637 25.89 1.10 15.53
C GLN A 637 24.78 0.28 14.87
N GLN A 638 23.91 -0.35 15.66
CA GLN A 638 22.74 -1.05 15.14
C GLN A 638 21.67 -0.05 14.69
N ALA A 639 21.43 1.01 15.48
CA ALA A 639 20.50 2.08 15.12
C ALA A 639 20.90 2.78 13.81
N ILE A 640 22.19 3.06 13.60
CA ILE A 640 22.74 3.58 12.34
C ILE A 640 22.39 2.66 11.17
N SER A 641 22.49 1.34 11.36
CA SER A 641 22.17 0.34 10.35
C SER A 641 20.66 0.29 10.05
N SER A 642 19.83 0.37 11.10
CA SER A 642 18.37 0.43 11.00
C SER A 642 17.88 1.71 10.30
N TYR A 643 18.44 2.89 10.63
CA TYR A 643 18.15 4.12 9.91
C TYR A 643 18.64 4.11 8.45
N GLY A 644 19.80 3.49 8.19
CA GLY A 644 20.29 3.26 6.83
C GLY A 644 19.34 2.40 6.00
N ARG A 645 18.73 1.37 6.59
CA ARG A 645 17.64 0.58 5.97
C ARG A 645 16.38 1.42 5.77
N LEU A 646 15.98 2.21 6.78
CA LEU A 646 14.79 3.06 6.72
C LEU A 646 14.89 4.12 5.60
N ALA A 647 16.09 4.68 5.37
CA ALA A 647 16.37 5.57 4.24
C ALA A 647 16.19 4.87 2.87
N GLY A 648 16.46 3.56 2.79
CA GLY A 648 16.18 2.75 1.60
C GLY A 648 14.69 2.42 1.40
N LEU A 649 13.91 2.33 2.49
CA LEU A 649 12.46 2.15 2.45
C LEU A 649 11.71 3.47 2.16
N LEU A 650 12.29 4.62 2.52
CA LEU A 650 11.71 5.96 2.37
C LEU A 650 12.62 6.88 1.53
N PRO A 651 12.91 6.56 0.25
CA PRO A 651 13.93 7.25 -0.54
C PRO A 651 13.65 8.73 -0.83
N ALA A 652 12.40 9.18 -0.69
CA ALA A 652 12.00 10.58 -0.83
C ALA A 652 12.04 11.38 0.50
N SER A 653 12.40 10.76 1.63
CA SER A 653 12.44 11.42 2.94
C SER A 653 13.87 11.63 3.42
N PRO A 654 14.28 12.87 3.79
CA PRO A 654 15.57 13.11 4.40
C PRO A 654 15.61 12.68 5.89
N ALA A 655 14.46 12.47 6.54
CA ALA A 655 14.38 12.29 7.99
C ALA A 655 15.19 11.08 8.53
N PRO A 656 15.17 9.88 7.90
CA PRO A 656 15.98 8.76 8.38
C PRO A 656 17.48 9.03 8.31
N LEU A 657 17.95 9.81 7.34
CA LEU A 657 19.35 10.19 7.18
C LEU A 657 19.77 11.28 8.19
N ILE A 658 18.84 12.19 8.54
CA ILE A 658 19.03 13.18 9.60
C ILE A 658 19.18 12.49 10.97
N GLU A 659 18.38 11.46 11.26
CA GLU A 659 18.47 10.69 12.52
C GLU A 659 19.60 9.65 12.52
N GLN A 660 19.97 9.09 11.37
CA GLN A 660 21.24 8.35 11.21
C GLN A 660 22.43 9.23 11.62
N ALA A 661 22.48 10.48 11.13
CA ALA A 661 23.50 11.43 11.53
C ALA A 661 23.43 11.77 13.03
N GLY A 662 22.24 11.87 13.61
CA GLY A 662 22.07 12.03 15.07
C GLY A 662 22.74 10.90 15.86
N ALA A 663 22.51 9.66 15.47
CA ALA A 663 23.13 8.47 16.06
C ALA A 663 24.68 8.47 15.91
N GLN A 664 25.18 8.92 14.76
CA GLN A 664 26.62 9.06 14.49
C GLN A 664 27.25 10.15 15.38
N LEU A 665 26.57 11.27 15.60
CA LEU A 665 27.03 12.33 16.50
C LEU A 665 27.06 11.89 17.97
N SER A 666 26.14 11.02 18.42
CA SER A 666 26.24 10.39 19.74
C SER A 666 27.52 9.56 19.91
N MET A 667 28.05 8.97 18.83
CA MET A 667 29.32 8.24 18.79
C MET A 667 30.55 9.13 18.50
N ARG A 668 30.36 10.45 18.32
CA ARG A 668 31.37 11.40 17.78
C ARG A 668 31.88 11.06 16.36
N ASP A 669 31.14 10.27 15.58
CA ASP A 669 31.40 10.03 14.15
C ASP A 669 31.00 11.27 13.32
N LEU A 670 31.83 12.32 13.36
CA LEU A 670 31.60 13.57 12.63
C LEU A 670 31.65 13.37 11.10
N ALA A 671 32.44 12.41 10.61
CA ALA A 671 32.65 12.18 9.19
C ALA A 671 31.46 11.44 8.56
N GLY A 672 30.99 10.38 9.20
CA GLY A 672 29.79 9.66 8.78
C GLY A 672 28.52 10.50 8.99
N ALA A 673 28.43 11.32 10.04
CA ALA A 673 27.34 12.28 10.20
C ALA A 673 27.30 13.29 9.05
N GLU A 674 28.44 13.85 8.65
CA GLU A 674 28.55 14.72 7.45
C GLU A 674 28.08 14.00 6.18
N GLN A 675 28.48 12.73 5.98
CA GLN A 675 28.05 11.94 4.81
C GLN A 675 26.53 11.73 4.80
N SER A 676 25.92 11.36 5.93
CA SER A 676 24.48 11.18 6.08
C SER A 676 23.69 12.47 5.84
N LEU A 677 24.18 13.61 6.36
CA LEU A 677 23.54 14.92 6.17
C LEU A 677 23.67 15.44 4.73
N ARG A 678 24.82 15.23 4.07
CA ARG A 678 24.97 15.51 2.63
C ARG A 678 23.99 14.68 1.79
N ARG A 679 23.78 13.40 2.13
CA ARG A 679 22.76 12.54 1.47
C ARG A 679 21.33 13.06 1.73
N ALA A 680 21.02 13.51 2.95
CA ALA A 680 19.72 14.10 3.28
C ALA A 680 19.43 15.36 2.45
N ILE A 681 20.44 16.23 2.25
CA ILE A 681 20.34 17.43 1.40
C ILE A 681 20.17 17.06 -0.08
N ALA A 682 20.78 15.96 -0.55
CA ALA A 682 20.59 15.48 -1.91
C ALA A 682 19.17 14.91 -2.15
N VAL A 683 18.52 14.34 -1.12
CA VAL A 683 17.12 13.89 -1.18
C VAL A 683 16.15 15.07 -1.16
N GLN A 684 16.35 16.07 -0.30
CA GLN A 684 15.54 17.28 -0.26
C GLN A 684 16.43 18.54 -0.26
N PRO A 685 16.64 19.18 -1.43
CA PRO A 685 17.52 20.34 -1.58
C PRO A 685 17.21 21.58 -0.75
N ASP A 686 16.10 21.65 -0.02
CA ASP A 686 15.77 22.77 0.89
C ASP A 686 15.52 22.33 2.35
N ALA A 687 15.90 21.10 2.74
CA ALA A 687 15.74 20.63 4.11
C ALA A 687 16.54 21.48 5.14
N PRO A 688 15.87 22.22 6.07
CA PRO A 688 16.55 23.16 6.96
C PRO A 688 17.38 22.45 8.04
N LEU A 689 16.80 21.42 8.68
CA LEU A 689 17.43 20.69 9.78
C LEU A 689 18.70 19.93 9.33
N ALA A 690 18.70 19.38 8.11
CA ALA A 690 19.87 18.71 7.55
C ALA A 690 21.04 19.69 7.36
N ARG A 691 20.78 20.89 6.85
CA ARG A 691 21.82 21.92 6.70
C ARG A 691 22.28 22.53 8.01
N ALA A 692 21.36 22.78 8.95
CA ALA A 692 21.72 23.27 10.28
C ALA A 692 22.64 22.28 11.02
N ARG A 693 22.29 20.98 11.02
CA ARG A 693 23.18 19.93 11.56
C ARG A 693 24.50 19.87 10.77
N LEU A 694 24.50 19.98 9.44
CA LEU A 694 25.74 19.91 8.65
C LEU A 694 26.68 21.09 8.93
N ALA A 695 26.16 22.32 9.02
CA ALA A 695 26.96 23.49 9.36
C ALA A 695 27.55 23.40 10.77
N ALA A 696 26.78 22.88 11.73
CA ALA A 696 27.28 22.60 13.08
C ALA A 696 28.42 21.56 13.06
N VAL A 697 28.25 20.44 12.33
CA VAL A 697 29.28 19.40 12.18
C VAL A 697 30.55 19.94 11.52
N LEU A 698 30.43 20.76 10.47
CA LEU A 698 31.57 21.41 9.82
C LEU A 698 32.30 22.35 10.79
N ALA A 699 31.58 23.13 11.61
CA ALA A 699 32.17 24.00 12.62
C ALA A 699 32.80 23.22 13.79
N ASP A 700 32.22 22.09 14.21
CA ASP A 700 32.80 21.18 15.21
C ASP A 700 34.10 20.54 14.67
N GLN A 701 34.15 20.19 13.38
CA GLN A 701 35.37 19.79 12.67
C GLN A 701 36.38 20.94 12.42
N GLN A 702 36.15 22.16 12.94
CA GLN A 702 36.95 23.38 12.69
C GLN A 702 36.98 23.85 11.21
N ARG A 703 36.15 23.28 10.33
CA ARG A 703 36.02 23.66 8.91
C ARG A 703 35.05 24.83 8.75
N PHE A 704 35.39 25.94 9.41
CA PHE A 704 34.55 27.13 9.48
C PHE A 704 34.23 27.71 8.10
N ASP A 705 35.19 27.72 7.15
CA ASP A 705 34.99 28.30 5.82
C ASP A 705 34.00 27.49 4.96
N ASP A 706 33.97 26.16 5.12
CA ASP A 706 32.95 25.28 4.52
C ASP A 706 31.57 25.55 5.14
N ALA A 707 31.51 25.71 6.46
CA ALA A 707 30.26 26.02 7.17
C ALA A 707 29.70 27.41 6.77
N LEU A 708 30.57 28.41 6.59
CA LEU A 708 30.21 29.73 6.04
C LEU A 708 29.80 29.65 4.55
N ALA A 709 30.40 28.75 3.77
CA ALA A 709 29.97 28.52 2.38
C ALA A 709 28.55 27.93 2.31
N LEU A 710 28.25 26.94 3.16
CA LEU A 710 26.90 26.39 3.30
C LEU A 710 25.88 27.44 3.81
N ALA A 711 26.27 28.28 4.76
CA ALA A 711 25.45 29.39 5.23
C ALA A 711 25.10 30.37 4.10
N ARG A 712 26.07 30.71 3.24
CA ARG A 712 25.85 31.55 2.05
C ARG A 712 24.97 30.87 0.99
N GLU A 713 25.06 29.55 0.81
CA GLU A 713 24.14 28.78 -0.05
C GLU A 713 22.69 28.90 0.45
N MET A 714 22.48 28.84 1.76
CA MET A 714 21.17 29.03 2.40
C MET A 714 20.66 30.46 2.26
N GLN A 715 21.54 31.46 2.32
CA GLN A 715 21.17 32.87 2.09
C GLN A 715 20.67 33.12 0.66
N GLY A 716 21.14 32.34 -0.33
CA GLY A 716 20.64 32.38 -1.71
C GLY A 716 19.26 31.75 -1.93
N ARG A 717 18.67 31.09 -0.92
CA ARG A 717 17.39 30.36 -1.01
C ARG A 717 16.32 31.08 -0.19
N ALA A 718 15.25 31.55 -0.83
CA ALA A 718 14.21 32.36 -0.17
C ALA A 718 13.61 31.71 1.09
N ALA A 719 13.39 30.39 1.08
CA ALA A 719 12.85 29.64 2.22
C ALA A 719 13.86 29.44 3.38
N LEU A 720 15.16 29.67 3.16
CA LEU A 720 16.23 29.42 4.13
C LEU A 720 17.02 30.67 4.53
N VAL A 721 16.75 31.85 3.94
CA VAL A 721 17.61 33.03 4.07
C VAL A 721 17.86 33.45 5.53
N THR A 722 16.82 33.50 6.36
CA THR A 722 16.93 33.84 7.79
C THR A 722 17.80 32.82 8.54
N LEU A 723 17.61 31.54 8.26
CA LEU A 723 18.38 30.45 8.88
C LEU A 723 19.85 30.44 8.38
N GLY A 724 20.10 30.80 7.13
CA GLY A 724 21.44 30.99 6.60
C GLY A 724 22.20 32.16 7.24
N ASN A 725 21.51 33.28 7.52
CA ASN A 725 22.07 34.39 8.29
C ASN A 725 22.29 34.00 9.78
N GLU A 726 21.41 33.19 10.35
CA GLU A 726 21.54 32.71 11.73
C GLU A 726 22.70 31.71 11.90
N ILE A 727 22.90 30.82 10.93
CA ILE A 727 24.03 29.86 10.90
C ILE A 727 25.35 30.58 10.64
N GLU A 728 25.42 31.56 9.73
CA GLU A 728 26.60 32.42 9.55
C GLU A 728 27.03 33.02 10.91
N GLY A 729 26.06 33.52 11.69
CA GLY A 729 26.31 34.03 13.03
C GLY A 729 26.81 32.99 14.03
N GLU A 730 26.23 31.79 14.05
CA GLU A 730 26.69 30.70 14.93
C GLU A 730 28.12 30.22 14.59
N VAL A 731 28.45 30.15 13.31
CA VAL A 731 29.79 29.75 12.85
C VAL A 731 30.83 30.80 13.25
N HIS A 732 30.54 32.09 13.07
CA HIS A 732 31.41 33.17 13.56
C HIS A 732 31.53 33.19 15.10
N MET A 733 30.45 32.91 15.85
CA MET A 733 30.53 32.76 17.32
C MET A 733 31.47 31.63 17.74
N ARG A 734 31.43 30.49 17.04
CA ARG A 734 32.30 29.34 17.31
C ARG A 734 33.76 29.60 16.93
N ARG A 735 34.00 30.43 15.91
CA ARG A 735 35.33 30.89 15.45
C ARG A 735 35.92 32.03 16.30
N GLY A 736 35.12 32.68 17.14
CA GLY A 736 35.52 33.82 17.98
C GLY A 736 35.38 35.20 17.32
N GLU A 737 34.69 35.28 16.18
CA GLU A 737 34.58 36.47 15.34
C GLU A 737 33.32 37.28 15.70
N TRP A 738 33.29 37.80 16.94
CA TRP A 738 32.09 38.34 17.60
C TRP A 738 31.35 39.44 16.82
N GLU A 739 32.07 40.32 16.11
CA GLU A 739 31.48 41.40 15.31
C GLU A 739 30.84 40.88 14.01
N ALA A 740 31.46 39.87 13.36
CA ALA A 740 30.88 39.21 12.20
C ALA A 740 29.62 38.41 12.59
N ALA A 741 29.67 37.73 13.75
CA ALA A 741 28.51 37.08 14.34
C ALA A 741 27.36 38.06 14.62
N LEU A 742 27.66 39.20 15.25
CA LEU A 742 26.70 40.27 15.51
C LEU A 742 26.06 40.80 14.21
N ALA A 743 26.86 41.01 13.17
CA ALA A 743 26.37 41.45 11.87
C ALA A 743 25.40 40.42 11.25
N ALA A 744 25.76 39.13 11.25
CA ALA A 744 24.93 38.06 10.72
C ALA A 744 23.62 37.87 11.52
N PHE A 745 23.67 37.88 12.86
CA PHE A 745 22.46 37.85 13.69
C PHE A 745 21.58 39.10 13.52
N ARG A 746 22.17 40.27 13.22
CA ARG A 746 21.42 41.49 12.84
C ARG A 746 20.69 41.33 11.50
N LYS A 747 21.32 40.71 10.48
CA LYS A 747 20.63 40.35 9.21
C LYS A 747 19.41 39.46 9.49
N ALA A 748 19.61 38.36 10.25
CA ALA A 748 18.55 37.40 10.57
C ALA A 748 17.39 38.06 11.35
N ALA A 749 17.71 38.87 12.37
CA ALA A 749 16.70 39.56 13.17
C ALA A 749 15.95 40.64 12.39
N GLY A 750 16.57 41.26 11.39
CA GLY A 750 15.89 42.19 10.48
C GLY A 750 14.90 41.51 9.52
N GLN A 751 15.03 40.19 9.30
CA GLN A 751 14.12 39.39 8.47
C GLN A 751 13.00 38.74 9.29
N ALA A 752 13.32 38.22 10.48
CA ALA A 752 12.34 37.68 11.42
C ALA A 752 12.71 38.05 12.87
N PRO A 753 12.22 39.19 13.40
CA PRO A 753 12.54 39.62 14.76
C PRO A 753 12.00 38.62 15.80
N ARG A 754 12.89 37.98 16.56
CA ARG A 754 12.53 37.02 17.62
C ARG A 754 13.54 37.01 18.78
N ALA A 755 13.07 36.63 19.95
CA ALA A 755 13.80 36.68 21.22
C ALA A 755 15.16 35.96 21.18
N GLU A 756 15.22 34.81 20.50
CA GLU A 756 16.41 33.97 20.37
C GLU A 756 17.51 34.68 19.57
N LEU A 757 17.13 35.45 18.53
CA LEU A 757 18.07 36.24 17.74
C LEU A 757 18.55 37.49 18.50
N ILE A 758 17.71 38.06 19.38
CA ILE A 758 18.14 39.13 20.29
C ILE A 758 19.09 38.59 21.36
N ALA A 759 18.83 37.40 21.91
CA ALA A 759 19.73 36.72 22.84
C ALA A 759 21.09 36.39 22.18
N LYS A 760 21.08 35.95 20.92
CA LYS A 760 22.30 35.72 20.11
C LYS A 760 23.10 37.01 19.85
N GLN A 761 22.43 38.12 19.49
CA GLN A 761 23.08 39.43 19.39
C GLN A 761 23.64 39.93 20.73
N HIS A 762 22.89 39.76 21.83
CA HIS A 762 23.33 40.10 23.18
C HIS A 762 24.58 39.29 23.57
N ALA A 763 24.62 37.99 23.27
CA ALA A 763 25.77 37.13 23.50
C ALA A 763 26.99 37.60 22.68
N ALA A 764 26.81 37.92 21.39
CA ALA A 764 27.87 38.43 20.53
C ALA A 764 28.44 39.77 21.05
N LEU A 765 27.58 40.75 21.35
CA LEU A 765 27.98 42.03 21.95
C LEU A 765 28.69 41.84 23.30
N SER A 766 28.23 40.92 24.15
CA SER A 766 28.86 40.63 25.44
C SER A 766 30.26 40.03 25.27
N ARG A 767 30.44 39.10 24.32
CA ARG A 767 31.75 38.51 23.99
C ARG A 767 32.69 39.51 23.31
N ALA A 768 32.15 40.49 22.58
CA ALA A 768 32.89 41.64 22.04
C ALA A 768 33.24 42.71 23.11
N GLY A 769 32.90 42.51 24.39
CA GLY A 769 33.12 43.49 25.47
C GLY A 769 32.13 44.67 25.48
N ARG A 770 31.17 44.71 24.55
CA ARG A 770 30.17 45.78 24.37
C ARG A 770 28.94 45.59 25.25
N GLY A 771 29.12 45.20 26.52
CA GLY A 771 28.03 44.89 27.45
C GLY A 771 27.02 46.02 27.65
N ALA A 772 27.45 47.28 27.60
CA ALA A 772 26.56 48.45 27.68
C ALA A 772 25.69 48.67 26.41
N GLU A 773 26.02 48.03 25.29
CA GLU A 773 25.16 47.96 24.10
C GLU A 773 24.27 46.71 24.14
N ALA A 774 24.79 45.57 24.61
CA ALA A 774 24.01 44.36 24.85
C ALA A 774 22.81 44.62 25.78
N ASN A 775 23.05 45.26 26.92
CA ASN A 775 22.02 45.64 27.89
C ASN A 775 21.00 46.62 27.31
N ARG A 776 21.40 47.55 26.43
CA ARG A 776 20.48 48.48 25.76
C ARG A 776 19.58 47.77 24.75
N LEU A 777 20.16 46.92 23.89
CA LEU A 777 19.42 46.09 22.94
C LEU A 777 18.36 45.22 23.65
N ALA A 778 18.73 44.60 24.76
CA ALA A 778 17.80 43.83 25.59
C ALA A 778 16.69 44.70 26.22
N ALA A 779 17.05 45.86 26.77
CA ALA A 779 16.08 46.81 27.33
C ALA A 779 15.19 47.50 26.27
N GLU A 780 15.61 47.54 25.02
CA GLU A 780 14.79 47.98 23.87
C GLU A 780 13.79 46.90 23.48
N TRP A 781 14.24 45.65 23.30
CA TRP A 781 13.34 44.53 23.03
C TRP A 781 12.30 44.31 24.14
N LEU A 782 12.70 44.30 25.41
CA LEU A 782 11.77 44.09 26.53
C LEU A 782 10.80 45.27 26.77
N ARG A 783 11.09 46.46 26.25
CA ARG A 783 10.12 47.58 26.21
C ARG A 783 9.10 47.42 25.08
N ALA A 784 9.53 46.95 23.92
CA ALA A 784 8.63 46.65 22.79
C ALA A 784 7.78 45.39 23.03
N GLN A 785 8.36 44.38 23.69
CA GLN A 785 7.74 43.09 23.98
C GLN A 785 7.67 42.85 25.51
N PRO A 786 6.81 43.58 26.25
CA PRO A 786 6.77 43.55 27.70
C PRO A 786 6.37 42.20 28.31
N ARG A 787 5.84 41.25 27.52
CA ARG A 787 5.51 39.87 27.96
C ARG A 787 6.47 38.78 27.44
N ASP A 788 7.58 39.15 26.80
CA ASP A 788 8.60 38.21 26.34
C ASP A 788 9.26 37.46 27.50
N THR A 789 9.07 36.14 27.58
CA THR A 789 9.68 35.30 28.62
C THR A 789 11.03 34.71 28.18
N VAL A 790 11.24 34.49 26.88
CA VAL A 790 12.44 33.82 26.34
C VAL A 790 13.70 34.65 26.59
N LEU A 791 13.69 35.95 26.23
CA LEU A 791 14.84 36.82 26.47
C LEU A 791 15.04 37.08 27.98
N ARG A 792 13.95 37.10 28.78
CA ARG A 792 14.05 37.24 30.25
C ARG A 792 14.71 36.02 30.91
N VAL A 793 14.35 34.80 30.51
CA VAL A 793 15.01 33.57 30.97
C VAL A 793 16.49 33.58 30.58
N TYR A 794 16.81 33.88 29.32
CA TYR A 794 18.21 34.02 28.87
C TYR A 794 19.00 35.03 29.73
N LEU A 795 18.42 36.20 30.04
CA LEU A 795 19.08 37.20 30.89
C LEU A 795 19.22 36.74 32.35
N ALA A 796 18.24 36.00 32.89
CA ALA A 796 18.34 35.39 34.21
C ALA A 796 19.47 34.35 34.28
N GLU A 797 19.65 33.55 33.21
CA GLU A 797 20.76 32.62 33.05
C GLU A 797 22.10 33.36 32.91
N GLN A 798 22.18 34.47 32.16
CA GLN A 798 23.39 35.30 32.09
C GLN A 798 23.70 36.01 33.42
N ALA A 799 22.70 36.27 34.26
CA ALA A 799 22.91 36.77 35.63
C ALA A 799 23.44 35.65 36.54
N LEU A 800 22.84 34.45 36.49
CA LEU A 800 23.24 33.28 37.27
C LEU A 800 24.66 32.81 36.93
N ASN A 801 24.99 32.71 35.63
CA ASN A 801 26.33 32.35 35.15
C ASN A 801 27.42 33.39 35.50
N ALA A 802 27.01 34.62 35.82
CA ALA A 802 27.87 35.69 36.32
C ALA A 802 27.79 35.87 37.85
N GLU A 803 27.21 34.89 38.56
CA GLU A 803 26.98 34.86 40.01
C GLU A 803 26.17 36.06 40.58
N ARG A 804 25.46 36.81 39.73
CA ARG A 804 24.56 37.92 40.11
C ARG A 804 23.22 37.36 40.59
N LEU A 805 23.24 36.65 41.72
CA LEU A 805 22.10 35.86 42.22
C LEU A 805 20.83 36.71 42.46
N ASP A 806 20.97 37.94 42.95
CA ASP A 806 19.83 38.84 43.18
C ASP A 806 19.12 39.22 41.87
N GLU A 807 19.89 39.51 40.82
CA GLU A 807 19.37 39.84 39.50
C GLU A 807 18.74 38.61 38.83
N ALA A 808 19.39 37.44 38.94
CA ALA A 808 18.84 36.18 38.44
C ALA A 808 17.48 35.85 39.10
N ALA A 809 17.39 35.97 40.43
CA ALA A 809 16.14 35.76 41.16
C ALA A 809 15.05 36.76 40.73
N GLN A 810 15.40 38.05 40.60
CA GLN A 810 14.47 39.08 40.14
C GLN A 810 13.97 38.80 38.71
N ARG A 811 14.84 38.40 37.78
CA ARG A 811 14.44 38.05 36.40
C ARG A 811 13.57 36.80 36.33
N TYR A 812 13.83 35.76 37.12
CA TYR A 812 12.93 34.61 37.17
C TYR A 812 11.57 34.96 37.79
N ARG A 813 11.52 35.82 38.83
CA ARG A 813 10.26 36.34 39.38
C ARG A 813 9.48 37.18 38.36
N GLU A 814 10.15 37.99 37.53
CA GLU A 814 9.52 38.70 36.40
C GLU A 814 8.91 37.75 35.35
N VAL A 815 9.55 36.60 35.09
CA VAL A 815 8.99 35.57 34.19
C VAL A 815 7.79 34.88 34.82
N LEU A 816 7.83 34.53 36.12
CA LEU A 816 6.71 33.91 36.81
C LEU A 816 5.49 34.84 36.96
N ALA A 817 5.69 36.16 36.98
CA ALA A 817 4.60 37.13 36.89
C ALA A 817 3.87 37.12 35.53
N ILE A 818 4.49 36.56 34.48
CA ILE A 818 3.90 36.40 33.14
C ILE A 818 3.39 34.96 32.93
N THR A 819 4.14 33.95 33.39
CA THR A 819 3.81 32.52 33.31
C THR A 819 3.97 31.84 34.68
N PRO A 820 2.96 31.89 35.57
CA PRO A 820 3.08 31.41 36.96
C PRO A 820 3.31 29.90 37.13
N GLU A 821 3.02 29.12 36.10
CA GLU A 821 3.03 27.64 36.09
C GLU A 821 4.20 27.06 35.28
N ASN A 822 5.25 27.87 35.06
CA ASN A 822 6.45 27.40 34.38
C ASN A 822 7.37 26.63 35.35
N ALA A 823 7.23 25.30 35.38
CA ALA A 823 8.00 24.40 36.25
C ALA A 823 9.53 24.59 36.17
N LEU A 824 10.09 24.81 34.98
CA LEU A 824 11.54 25.01 34.81
C LEU A 824 12.00 26.35 35.40
N VAL A 825 11.19 27.40 35.28
CA VAL A 825 11.50 28.72 35.87
C VAL A 825 11.30 28.71 37.39
N LEU A 826 10.27 28.03 37.89
CA LEU A 826 10.10 27.77 39.33
C LEU A 826 11.31 27.03 39.89
N ASN A 827 11.79 26.00 39.18
CA ASN A 827 12.99 25.26 39.57
C ASN A 827 14.26 26.11 39.58
N ASN A 828 14.49 26.88 38.52
CA ASN A 828 15.69 27.72 38.42
C ASN A 828 15.66 28.85 39.46
N LEU A 829 14.48 29.41 39.77
CA LEU A 829 14.32 30.31 40.90
C LEU A 829 14.57 29.60 42.24
N ALA A 830 14.06 28.38 42.44
CA ALA A 830 14.29 27.60 43.66
C ALA A 830 15.79 27.35 43.92
N TRP A 831 16.56 27.01 42.89
CA TRP A 831 18.00 26.85 42.97
C TRP A 831 18.71 28.15 43.38
N VAL A 832 18.35 29.28 42.75
CA VAL A 832 18.92 30.60 43.08
C VAL A 832 18.51 31.04 44.49
N ALA A 833 17.26 30.86 44.87
CA ALA A 833 16.73 31.12 46.20
C ALA A 833 17.47 30.29 47.26
N GLY A 834 17.76 29.03 46.97
CA GLY A 834 18.60 28.16 47.79
C GLY A 834 20.00 28.71 48.00
N ARG A 835 20.69 29.10 46.91
CA ARG A 835 22.02 29.75 47.00
C ARG A 835 21.99 31.08 47.76
N ARG A 836 20.85 31.77 47.82
CA ARG A 836 20.63 33.01 48.59
C ARG A 836 20.14 32.78 50.02
N GLY A 837 19.93 31.52 50.44
CA GLY A 837 19.40 31.17 51.77
C GLY A 837 17.92 31.51 52.01
N GLU A 838 17.15 31.75 50.94
CA GLU A 838 15.75 32.18 51.04
C GLU A 838 14.83 31.05 51.52
N LYS A 839 13.89 31.37 52.42
CA LYS A 839 12.97 30.38 53.02
C LYS A 839 12.03 29.73 51.99
N GLU A 840 11.68 30.43 50.92
CA GLU A 840 10.79 29.96 49.86
C GLU A 840 11.39 28.89 48.93
N ALA A 841 12.72 28.68 48.93
CA ALA A 841 13.41 27.82 47.96
C ALA A 841 12.81 26.41 47.82
N VAL A 842 12.53 25.71 48.92
CA VAL A 842 11.93 24.36 48.88
C VAL A 842 10.51 24.39 48.32
N ALA A 843 9.66 25.32 48.77
CA ALA A 843 8.28 25.44 48.29
C ALA A 843 8.19 25.76 46.77
N LEU A 844 9.16 26.51 46.24
CA LEU A 844 9.29 26.76 44.80
C LEU A 844 9.65 25.48 44.02
N ALA A 845 10.54 24.63 44.57
CA ALA A 845 10.91 23.35 43.96
C ALA A 845 9.80 22.28 44.13
N GLU A 846 9.06 22.29 45.23
CA GLU A 846 7.87 21.46 45.44
C GLU A 846 6.79 21.80 44.41
N ARG A 847 6.47 23.09 44.22
CA ARG A 847 5.53 23.54 43.18
C ARG A 847 6.03 23.25 41.75
N ALA A 848 7.34 23.32 41.51
CA ALA A 848 7.93 22.88 40.24
C ALA A 848 7.74 21.36 40.02
N LEU A 849 7.77 20.57 41.10
CA LEU A 849 7.57 19.11 41.04
C LEU A 849 6.08 18.75 40.87
N GLU A 850 5.15 19.46 41.51
CA GLU A 850 3.71 19.30 41.27
C GLU A 850 3.37 19.48 39.77
N LEU A 851 3.96 20.49 39.14
CA LEU A 851 3.81 20.80 37.72
C LEU A 851 4.65 19.90 36.80
N SER A 852 5.58 19.09 37.34
CA SER A 852 6.45 18.21 36.55
C SER A 852 6.92 16.97 37.34
N PRO A 853 6.02 16.04 37.76
CA PRO A 853 6.31 15.04 38.79
C PRO A 853 7.35 13.96 38.43
N GLY A 854 7.81 13.92 37.17
CA GLY A 854 8.84 13.03 36.64
C GLY A 854 10.07 13.75 36.09
N ASN A 855 10.22 15.07 36.30
CA ASN A 855 11.37 15.80 35.78
C ASN A 855 12.62 15.58 36.66
N PRO A 856 13.69 14.97 36.14
CA PRO A 856 14.86 14.62 36.94
C PRO A 856 15.64 15.85 37.44
N VAL A 857 15.64 16.97 36.70
CA VAL A 857 16.32 18.20 37.12
C VAL A 857 15.58 18.87 38.28
N VAL A 858 14.25 18.74 38.31
CA VAL A 858 13.41 19.26 39.41
C VAL A 858 13.57 18.40 40.66
N LEU A 859 13.57 17.08 40.51
CA LEU A 859 13.84 16.13 41.60
C LEU A 859 15.24 16.34 42.21
N ASP A 860 16.26 16.57 41.38
CA ASP A 860 17.62 16.85 41.84
C ASP A 860 17.72 18.18 42.59
N THR A 861 17.10 19.24 42.06
CA THR A 861 17.07 20.57 42.70
C THR A 861 16.35 20.52 44.04
N LEU A 862 15.13 19.94 44.09
CA LEU A 862 14.39 19.75 45.35
C LEU A 862 15.19 18.89 46.34
N GLY A 863 15.78 17.81 45.85
CA GLY A 863 16.56 16.89 46.67
C GLY A 863 17.76 17.58 47.32
N MET A 864 18.55 18.33 46.57
CA MET A 864 19.66 19.14 47.10
C MET A 864 19.18 20.16 48.16
N LEU A 865 18.08 20.86 47.91
CA LEU A 865 17.52 21.83 48.86
C LEU A 865 17.00 21.17 50.15
N GLN A 866 16.48 19.95 50.07
CA GLN A 866 16.08 19.14 51.22
C GLN A 866 17.29 18.67 52.03
N ILE A 867 18.37 18.22 51.38
CA ILE A 867 19.65 17.89 52.05
C ILE A 867 20.22 19.10 52.80
N GLU A 868 20.24 20.28 52.17
CA GLU A 868 20.69 21.54 52.79
C GLU A 868 19.86 21.95 54.02
N ARG A 869 18.60 21.50 54.14
CA ARG A 869 17.73 21.73 55.31
C ARG A 869 17.69 20.55 56.30
N GLY A 870 18.53 19.53 56.13
CA GLY A 870 18.58 18.36 57.00
C GLY A 870 17.45 17.33 56.78
N GLN A 871 16.63 17.48 55.73
CA GLN A 871 15.58 16.54 55.34
C GLN A 871 16.18 15.34 54.59
N ALA A 872 17.13 14.65 55.23
CA ALA A 872 18.07 13.72 54.63
C ALA A 872 17.41 12.58 53.82
N GLU A 873 16.36 11.96 54.38
CA GLU A 873 15.64 10.84 53.75
C GLU A 873 14.90 11.27 52.49
N GLN A 874 14.14 12.38 52.56
CA GLN A 874 13.39 12.95 51.44
C GLN A 874 14.33 13.41 50.32
N GLY A 875 15.43 14.09 50.70
CA GLY A 875 16.43 14.57 49.76
C GLY A 875 17.12 13.45 49.00
N LEU A 876 17.55 12.38 49.71
CA LEU A 876 18.13 11.19 49.07
C LEU A 876 17.11 10.42 48.21
N ALA A 877 15.84 10.33 48.61
CA ALA A 877 14.82 9.68 47.79
C ALA A 877 14.62 10.41 46.46
N ASN A 878 14.54 11.74 46.48
CA ASN A 878 14.42 12.57 45.28
C ASN A 878 15.68 12.52 44.40
N LEU A 879 16.88 12.60 44.98
CA LEU A 879 18.15 12.50 44.22
C LEU A 879 18.35 11.12 43.57
N ASN A 880 18.05 10.02 44.26
CA ASN A 880 18.12 8.69 43.65
C ASN A 880 17.08 8.51 42.53
N ARG A 881 15.88 9.12 42.66
CA ARG A 881 14.86 9.15 41.61
C ARG A 881 15.27 10.00 40.41
N ALA A 882 15.97 11.12 40.62
CA ALA A 882 16.54 11.93 39.55
C ALA A 882 17.59 11.13 38.74
N VAL A 883 18.51 10.45 39.44
CA VAL A 883 19.55 9.63 38.82
C VAL A 883 18.99 8.39 38.12
N SER A 884 17.90 7.79 38.60
CA SER A 884 17.28 6.64 37.93
C SER A 884 16.47 7.03 36.68
N LEU A 885 15.85 8.22 36.68
CA LEU A 885 15.12 8.75 35.52
C LEU A 885 16.03 9.31 34.41
N ALA A 886 17.22 9.81 34.76
CA ALA A 886 18.20 10.30 33.79
C ALA A 886 19.64 9.84 34.12
N PRO A 887 19.94 8.52 34.04
CA PRO A 887 21.23 7.95 34.46
C PRO A 887 22.42 8.40 33.60
N ALA A 888 22.16 9.00 32.45
CA ALA A 888 23.15 9.58 31.54
C ALA A 888 23.44 11.08 31.79
N LEU A 889 22.74 11.75 32.70
CA LEU A 889 23.04 13.15 33.07
C LEU A 889 24.09 13.19 34.19
N PRO A 890 25.35 13.58 33.92
CA PRO A 890 26.45 13.40 34.88
C PRO A 890 26.29 14.26 36.15
N GLN A 891 25.66 15.43 36.02
CA GLN A 891 25.46 16.37 37.12
C GLN A 891 24.61 15.78 38.26
N LEU A 892 23.61 14.95 37.95
CA LEU A 892 22.71 14.38 38.95
C LEU A 892 23.46 13.36 39.84
N ARG A 893 24.34 12.55 39.24
CA ARG A 893 25.24 11.65 39.97
C ARG A 893 26.22 12.43 40.84
N LEU A 894 26.74 13.56 40.34
CA LEU A 894 27.64 14.43 41.11
C LEU A 894 26.93 15.09 42.29
N ASN A 895 25.68 15.53 42.12
CA ASN A 895 24.86 16.11 43.17
C ASN A 895 24.47 15.06 44.23
N LEU A 896 24.10 13.84 43.81
CA LEU A 896 23.91 12.70 44.72
C LEU A 896 25.19 12.35 45.51
N ALA A 897 26.37 12.39 44.88
CA ALA A 897 27.64 12.20 45.58
C ALA A 897 27.94 13.32 46.60
N LYS A 898 27.65 14.58 46.26
CA LYS A 898 27.73 15.73 47.19
C LYS A 898 26.77 15.57 48.38
N ALA A 899 25.57 15.05 48.14
CA ALA A 899 24.61 14.74 49.21
C ALA A 899 25.11 13.62 50.14
N TYR A 900 25.64 12.52 49.59
CA TYR A 900 26.25 11.46 50.41
C TYR A 900 27.44 11.98 51.23
N LEU A 901 28.29 12.83 50.66
CA LEU A 901 29.36 13.51 51.38
C LEU A 901 28.85 14.34 52.56
N LYS A 902 27.82 15.17 52.34
CA LYS A 902 27.24 16.04 53.38
C LYS A 902 26.49 15.29 54.47
N LEU A 903 26.06 14.05 54.21
CA LEU A 903 25.49 13.12 55.18
C LEU A 903 26.52 12.15 55.78
N GLU A 904 27.82 12.40 55.59
CA GLU A 904 28.95 11.57 56.04
C GLU A 904 28.98 10.11 55.51
N ARG A 905 28.12 9.79 54.52
CA ARG A 905 27.99 8.48 53.87
C ARG A 905 29.11 8.21 52.86
N ARG A 906 30.36 8.16 53.36
CA ARG A 906 31.58 8.07 52.54
C ARG A 906 31.60 6.89 51.56
N SER A 907 31.12 5.71 51.96
CA SER A 907 31.06 4.52 51.07
C SER A 907 30.23 4.77 49.81
N ASP A 908 29.12 5.48 49.97
CA ASP A 908 28.13 5.67 48.92
C ASP A 908 28.54 6.83 48.01
N ALA A 909 29.17 7.86 48.60
CA ALA A 909 29.88 8.89 47.85
C ALA A 909 31.00 8.29 46.98
N VAL A 910 31.86 7.42 47.55
CA VAL A 910 32.92 6.69 46.84
C VAL A 910 32.35 5.92 45.66
N GLY A 911 31.36 5.04 45.88
CA GLY A 911 30.76 4.24 44.81
C GLY A 911 30.08 5.08 43.72
N THR A 912 29.45 6.20 44.10
CA THR A 912 28.80 7.12 43.14
C THR A 912 29.84 7.89 42.30
N LEU A 913 30.94 8.34 42.92
CA LEU A 913 32.01 9.07 42.24
C LEU A 913 32.83 8.17 41.32
N ASP A 914 33.19 6.95 41.76
CA ASP A 914 33.97 6.02 40.93
C ASP A 914 33.15 5.56 39.70
N ALA A 915 31.85 5.33 39.87
CA ALA A 915 30.94 5.05 38.76
C ALA A 915 30.71 6.24 37.80
N LEU A 916 30.83 7.48 38.30
CA LEU A 916 30.73 8.72 37.50
C LEU A 916 32.01 8.99 36.72
N LEU A 917 33.18 8.84 37.35
CA LEU A 917 34.49 9.06 36.73
C LEU A 917 34.74 8.07 35.59
N GLY A 918 34.38 6.79 35.78
CA GLY A 918 34.45 5.76 34.73
C GLY A 918 33.53 5.99 33.52
N GLN A 919 32.66 7.01 33.54
CA GLN A 919 31.73 7.35 32.46
C GLN A 919 32.06 8.69 31.77
N LEU A 920 33.10 9.41 32.20
CA LEU A 920 33.36 10.79 31.77
C LEU A 920 34.73 11.01 31.10
N PRO A 921 34.82 11.85 30.05
CA PRO A 921 36.08 12.41 29.58
C PRO A 921 36.78 13.23 30.68
N ALA A 922 38.10 13.00 30.84
CA ALA A 922 38.91 13.57 31.92
C ALA A 922 39.05 15.11 31.90
N ASP A 923 38.85 15.73 30.74
CA ASP A 923 38.84 17.17 30.50
C ASP A 923 37.53 17.86 30.94
N SER A 924 36.44 17.09 31.03
CA SER A 924 35.11 17.62 31.34
C SER A 924 35.06 18.31 32.72
N PRO A 925 34.30 19.42 32.88
CA PRO A 925 34.18 20.09 34.18
C PRO A 925 33.66 19.18 35.29
N VAL A 926 32.67 18.33 34.97
CA VAL A 926 32.06 17.38 35.91
C VAL A 926 33.08 16.32 36.35
N HIS A 927 33.93 15.79 35.45
CA HIS A 927 34.99 14.87 35.84
C HIS A 927 36.01 15.55 36.75
N ARG A 928 36.42 16.79 36.45
CA ARG A 928 37.36 17.55 37.29
C ARG A 928 36.81 17.83 38.69
N GLU A 929 35.53 18.18 38.81
CA GLU A 929 34.88 18.36 40.12
C GLU A 929 34.71 17.02 40.86
N ALA A 930 34.26 15.97 40.17
CA ALA A 930 34.13 14.63 40.75
C ALA A 930 35.48 14.06 41.22
N ALA A 931 36.56 14.26 40.46
CA ALA A 931 37.90 13.82 40.81
C ALA A 931 38.46 14.61 42.01
N ALA A 932 38.21 15.93 42.07
CA ALA A 932 38.60 16.75 43.21
C ALA A 932 37.88 16.30 44.50
N LEU A 933 36.56 16.06 44.44
CA LEU A 933 35.81 15.49 45.57
C LEU A 933 36.31 14.09 45.95
N ARG A 934 36.58 13.23 44.96
CA ARG A 934 37.06 11.87 45.19
C ARG A 934 38.45 11.82 45.82
N ALA A 935 39.29 12.82 45.58
CA ALA A 935 40.59 12.99 46.22
C ALA A 935 40.53 13.52 47.67
N THR A 936 39.34 13.89 48.18
CA THR A 936 39.11 14.27 49.59
C THR A 936 38.53 13.13 50.44
N LEU A 937 38.43 11.92 49.89
CA LEU A 937 37.76 10.74 50.46
C LEU A 937 38.70 9.55 50.71
#